data_AF-A0A8U0W3H8-F1
#
_entry.id   AF-A0A8U0W3H8-F1
#
_cell.length_a   1.000
_cell.length_b   1.000
_cell.length_c   1.000
_cell.angle_alpha   90.00
_cell.angle_beta   90.00
_cell.angle_gamma   90.00
#
_symmetry.space_group_name_H-M   'P 1'
#
loop_
_entity.id
_entity.type
_entity.pdbx_description
1 polymer ?
#
loop_
_entity_poly.entity_id
_entity_poly.type
_entity_poly.pdbx_seq_one_letter_code
_entity_poly.pdbx_strand_id
1 'polypeptide(L)'
;MTISKKFNRLSKNAKSEISDQNNKSKKITATMSLIAANNRGDDNTRSTGNGLLEEGKVYKKYDKLLEAAKITRAEMLTANATRQQMYEYNKDNMQQHLTTDTTQLSPSVFSFATTSTKPTTIITATITATTTTTTTTTTTAIAATSAPATKIISDRKNTHSWRFDRVIDGISDVIKSGRDDENDDGLLRRLDDSKNRWQISNPPSPPYHYMTSKAFDDVSDRYFLSNAFPAKANANILPSTSVATILPTFVSVSTRLLPAIQSATNVSVPMQQQKQSLLSQSKSTSSELLLPPDDDSYSVSVSPSHLNTVSSSASSSSYYQHPLSSSSNSSAYLTTPSASASATASTSPSPSSLFCNCCNNFIARCCFGSPFVKAVNVRRCVLALFAITVMTIFYYTHYVDTGVFVGLIQRDTRPTPIVNCRMTSGKHARGISPAPDHRTEAGLRIDPKVLVFVETTYSQLGRNISELLVYNRIKYKIEVAGKSLPSLTNLDKGRYGVIVFENLDKYLHMDKWNRELLDKYCREYSVGVIGFVSPSEETLVAAQLRGFPVFVHTNLRLRDASLNPASPVLRLTRAGETAWGALPGDDWAVFQHNHSTYEPIEWAQRNSQDYPSDSGGQVHLPLTTVLQDHGQLDGIKRILFGSNLHFWLHRLLFLDALSYLSHGQLSLSLERMILVDIDDIFVGEKGTRLRPDDVRALIATQKIIASMVPGFRFNLGFSGKYHHHGTHEENLGDDFLLQNVHEFTWFSHMWKHQQPHLYDNITLLISEMQLNHAFAEDHNIPTTSGYSISPHHSGVYPAHEILYEAWQKVWNIKVTSTEEYPHLRPARLRRGFIHRNIMVLPRQTCGLFTHTMYIDRYPGGRDKLDESIQGGELFQTIVYNPINIFMTHMSNYGSDRLALYTFQSVIKFLQCWTNLKLASAPPIQLAEMYFRLHPEEVDPVWGNPCDDPRHRKIWSKSKNCDSLPKFLVIGPQKTGTTALYTFLSMHSSIASNVPSPDSFEEIQFFNGKNYYRGLDWYMDFFPMDTNASTIRYMFEKSATYFDGETVPKRAHALLPHAKIVTILISPAKRAYSWYQHQRAHSDAIANNYSFYQVITAADTAPKALRDLRNRCLNPGKYAQYLERWLSYYTAQQLHIIDGEQLRLNPVDVMNDLQRFLKIQPAFDYSNRLRYDIKKGFYCQIVNEKRNKCLGKSKGRQYPPMDERSAKLLQRYYLSHNTALVKLMKKLGARPIPQWLKDDLSTGT
;
A
#
# COMPACT_ATOMS: atom_id res chain seq x y z
N MET A 1 36.27 69.19 -4.33
CA MET A 1 36.61 67.92 -3.62
C MET A 1 35.41 67.01 -3.29
N THR A 2 34.22 67.53 -2.93
CA THR A 2 33.11 66.75 -2.36
C THR A 2 32.62 65.56 -3.21
N ILE A 3 32.67 65.67 -4.54
CA ILE A 3 32.22 64.63 -5.48
C ILE A 3 33.06 63.33 -5.36
N SER A 4 34.39 63.46 -5.24
CA SER A 4 35.30 62.30 -5.14
C SER A 4 35.04 61.42 -3.89
N LYS A 5 34.71 62.05 -2.75
CA LYS A 5 34.30 61.32 -1.54
C LYS A 5 32.96 60.59 -1.69
N LYS A 6 32.05 61.09 -2.55
CA LYS A 6 30.77 60.42 -2.87
C LYS A 6 31.00 59.23 -3.81
N PHE A 7 31.82 59.40 -4.85
CA PHE A 7 32.17 58.35 -5.82
C PHE A 7 32.92 57.17 -5.17
N ASN A 8 33.88 57.44 -4.27
CA ASN A 8 34.59 56.38 -3.53
C ASN A 8 33.71 55.62 -2.52
N ARG A 9 32.62 56.23 -2.02
CA ARG A 9 31.61 55.52 -1.19
C ARG A 9 30.75 54.60 -2.04
N LEU A 10 30.26 55.09 -3.19
CA LEU A 10 29.49 54.29 -4.15
C LEU A 10 30.30 53.09 -4.70
N SER A 11 31.57 53.31 -5.05
CA SER A 11 32.48 52.25 -5.52
C SER A 11 32.73 51.15 -4.48
N LYS A 12 32.85 51.51 -3.18
CA LYS A 12 32.96 50.51 -2.10
C LYS A 12 31.66 49.74 -1.87
N ASN A 13 30.51 50.41 -1.89
CA ASN A 13 29.21 49.74 -1.75
C ASN A 13 28.97 48.77 -2.91
N ALA A 14 29.15 49.21 -4.16
CA ALA A 14 29.00 48.36 -5.33
C ALA A 14 29.92 47.12 -5.30
N LYS A 15 31.17 47.26 -4.84
CA LYS A 15 32.06 46.09 -4.65
C LYS A 15 31.61 45.15 -3.53
N SER A 16 30.94 45.66 -2.49
CA SER A 16 30.29 44.82 -1.47
C SER A 16 29.11 44.05 -2.07
N GLU A 17 28.21 44.75 -2.77
CA GLU A 17 27.00 44.18 -3.37
C GLU A 17 27.33 43.15 -4.45
N ILE A 18 28.35 43.39 -5.27
CA ILE A 18 28.87 42.43 -6.26
C ILE A 18 29.54 41.22 -5.59
N SER A 19 30.19 41.39 -4.44
CA SER A 19 30.76 40.29 -3.65
C SER A 19 29.66 39.40 -3.06
N ASP A 20 28.63 40.01 -2.46
CA ASP A 20 27.48 39.29 -1.91
C ASP A 20 26.63 38.62 -2.99
N GLN A 21 26.40 39.28 -4.14
CA GLN A 21 25.75 38.66 -5.29
C GLN A 21 26.55 37.46 -5.82
N ASN A 22 27.88 37.54 -5.89
CA ASN A 22 28.71 36.40 -6.30
C ASN A 22 28.68 35.24 -5.28
N ASN A 23 28.69 35.52 -3.98
CA ASN A 23 28.51 34.48 -2.95
C ASN A 23 27.12 33.85 -2.99
N LYS A 24 26.08 34.66 -3.23
CA LYS A 24 24.69 34.20 -3.36
C LYS A 24 24.48 33.38 -4.63
N SER A 25 25.07 33.80 -5.75
CA SER A 25 25.13 33.04 -7.01
C SER A 25 25.86 31.70 -6.83
N LYS A 26 27.04 31.68 -6.20
CA LYS A 26 27.76 30.42 -5.88
C LYS A 26 26.93 29.47 -5.02
N LYS A 27 26.18 29.98 -4.03
CA LYS A 27 25.23 29.16 -3.24
C LYS A 27 24.07 28.62 -4.07
N ILE A 28 23.48 29.43 -4.94
CA ILE A 28 22.41 29.00 -5.85
C ILE A 28 22.92 27.89 -6.78
N THR A 29 24.09 28.07 -7.40
CA THR A 29 24.72 27.10 -8.29
C THR A 29 25.07 25.80 -7.57
N ALA A 30 25.68 25.87 -6.38
CA ALA A 30 25.97 24.68 -5.57
C ALA A 30 24.68 23.91 -5.18
N THR A 31 23.62 24.63 -4.83
CA THR A 31 22.31 24.03 -4.52
C THR A 31 21.67 23.40 -5.76
N MET A 32 21.74 24.07 -6.92
CA MET A 32 21.29 23.53 -8.21
C MET A 32 22.06 22.26 -8.62
N SER A 33 23.36 22.18 -8.35
CA SER A 33 24.16 20.97 -8.59
C SER A 33 23.79 19.83 -7.63
N LEU A 34 23.53 20.13 -6.35
CA LEU A 34 23.02 19.14 -5.39
C LEU A 34 21.66 18.58 -5.82
N ILE A 35 20.80 19.45 -6.35
CA ILE A 35 19.50 19.12 -6.94
C ILE A 35 19.68 18.21 -8.17
N ALA A 36 20.55 18.57 -9.12
CA ALA A 36 20.81 17.77 -10.30
C ALA A 36 21.42 16.40 -9.98
N ALA A 37 22.27 16.32 -8.96
CA ALA A 37 22.84 15.06 -8.47
C ALA A 37 21.77 14.15 -7.82
N ASN A 38 20.81 14.71 -7.08
CA ASN A 38 19.68 13.95 -6.55
C ASN A 38 18.81 13.38 -7.69
N ASN A 39 18.44 14.21 -8.67
CA ASN A 39 17.55 13.78 -9.76
C ASN A 39 18.15 12.66 -10.62
N ARG A 40 19.48 12.61 -10.79
CA ARG A 40 20.16 11.50 -11.49
C ARG A 40 20.11 10.16 -10.74
N GLY A 41 19.83 10.17 -9.43
CA GLY A 41 19.58 8.94 -8.67
C GLY A 41 18.18 8.36 -8.91
N ASP A 42 17.21 9.20 -9.29
CA ASP A 42 15.81 8.82 -9.43
C ASP A 42 15.45 8.34 -10.86
N ASP A 43 16.27 8.64 -11.89
CA ASP A 43 16.01 8.23 -13.28
C ASP A 43 15.93 6.70 -13.50
N ASN A 44 16.62 5.89 -12.68
CA ASN A 44 16.50 4.43 -12.72
C ASN A 44 15.16 3.89 -12.16
N THR A 45 14.28 4.73 -11.60
CA THR A 45 12.97 4.33 -11.08
C THR A 45 11.79 4.63 -12.03
N ARG A 46 12.06 5.32 -13.15
CA ARG A 46 11.06 5.83 -14.10
C ARG A 46 10.28 4.77 -14.91
N SER A 47 10.61 3.49 -14.78
CA SER A 47 9.93 2.38 -15.46
C SER A 47 8.63 1.90 -14.77
N THR A 48 8.19 2.56 -13.69
CA THR A 48 6.91 2.27 -13.03
C THR A 48 5.98 3.49 -13.01
N GLY A 49 4.71 3.30 -13.37
CA GLY A 49 3.74 4.37 -13.66
C GLY A 49 3.25 5.13 -12.42
N ASN A 50 4.06 6.04 -11.89
CA ASN A 50 3.79 6.74 -10.61
C ASN A 50 3.94 8.27 -10.67
N GLY A 51 3.88 8.85 -11.89
CA GLY A 51 4.34 10.22 -12.18
C GLY A 51 3.68 11.38 -11.42
N LEU A 52 2.48 11.20 -10.83
CA LEU A 52 1.75 12.28 -10.14
C LEU A 52 1.84 12.24 -8.60
N LEU A 53 2.40 11.17 -8.01
CA LEU A 53 2.57 11.05 -6.55
C LEU A 53 4.00 11.30 -6.07
N GLU A 54 5.00 11.16 -6.94
CA GLU A 54 6.38 11.52 -6.61
C GLU A 54 6.61 13.03 -6.63
N GLU A 55 6.01 13.78 -7.57
CA GLU A 55 6.13 15.24 -7.64
C GLU A 55 5.79 15.91 -6.30
N GLY A 56 4.70 15.51 -5.65
CA GLY A 56 4.28 16.06 -4.35
C GLY A 56 5.25 15.81 -3.18
N LYS A 57 6.08 14.77 -3.26
CA LYS A 57 7.18 14.50 -2.30
C LYS A 57 8.43 15.28 -2.67
N VAL A 58 8.76 15.28 -3.96
CA VAL A 58 9.89 16.00 -4.56
C VAL A 58 9.79 17.50 -4.28
N TYR A 59 8.62 18.13 -4.45
CA TYR A 59 8.40 19.53 -4.06
C TYR A 59 8.61 19.79 -2.55
N LYS A 60 8.16 18.89 -1.67
CA LYS A 60 8.42 19.01 -0.22
C LYS A 60 9.89 18.77 0.17
N LYS A 61 10.67 18.06 -0.66
CA LYS A 61 12.13 17.94 -0.55
C LYS A 61 12.83 19.22 -1.04
N TYR A 62 12.34 19.83 -2.13
CA TYR A 62 12.80 21.13 -2.63
C TYR A 62 12.57 22.27 -1.65
N ASP A 63 11.35 22.45 -1.12
CA ASP A 63 11.04 23.55 -0.19
C ASP A 63 11.96 23.52 1.05
N LYS A 64 12.25 22.34 1.61
CA LYS A 64 13.19 22.18 2.73
C LYS A 64 14.65 22.52 2.38
N LEU A 65 15.09 22.23 1.14
CA LEU A 65 16.43 22.59 0.68
C LEU A 65 16.56 24.12 0.48
N LEU A 66 15.51 24.77 -0.01
CA LEU A 66 15.44 26.24 -0.14
C LEU A 66 15.43 26.93 1.23
N GLU A 67 14.64 26.40 2.17
CA GLU A 67 14.56 26.88 3.56
C GLU A 67 15.92 26.76 4.27
N ALA A 68 16.61 25.62 4.14
CA ALA A 68 17.95 25.41 4.66
C ALA A 68 19.01 26.31 4.00
N ALA A 69 18.88 26.61 2.71
CA ALA A 69 19.77 27.51 1.97
C ALA A 69 19.50 29.01 2.24
N LYS A 70 18.37 29.35 2.86
CA LYS A 70 17.82 30.72 2.99
C LYS A 70 17.63 31.43 1.64
N ILE A 71 17.06 30.71 0.67
CA ILE A 71 16.70 31.24 -0.66
C ILE A 71 15.17 31.31 -0.75
N THR A 72 14.60 32.47 -1.10
CA THR A 72 13.15 32.62 -1.24
C THR A 72 12.65 32.05 -2.57
N ARG A 73 11.38 31.62 -2.59
CA ARG A 73 10.71 31.11 -3.80
C ARG A 73 10.66 32.15 -4.93
N ALA A 74 10.59 33.44 -4.59
CA ALA A 74 10.68 34.54 -5.56
C ALA A 74 12.07 34.61 -6.21
N GLU A 75 13.15 34.57 -5.43
CA GLU A 75 14.52 34.58 -5.97
C GLU A 75 14.82 33.36 -6.85
N MET A 76 14.27 32.19 -6.51
CA MET A 76 14.36 31.00 -7.35
C MET A 76 13.61 31.16 -8.68
N LEU A 77 12.40 31.75 -8.66
CA LEU A 77 11.64 32.03 -9.89
C LEU A 77 12.38 33.05 -10.77
N THR A 78 12.96 34.11 -10.20
CA THR A 78 13.79 35.06 -10.95
C THR A 78 15.01 34.36 -11.56
N ALA A 79 15.75 33.56 -10.78
CA ALA A 79 16.91 32.84 -11.29
C ALA A 79 16.55 31.81 -12.39
N ASN A 80 15.40 31.16 -12.28
CA ASN A 80 14.92 30.24 -13.32
C ASN A 80 14.46 30.99 -14.58
N ALA A 81 13.84 32.17 -14.44
CA ALA A 81 13.54 33.06 -15.57
C ALA A 81 14.83 33.54 -16.25
N THR A 82 15.87 33.94 -15.51
CA THR A 82 17.19 34.29 -16.09
C THR A 82 17.85 33.09 -16.77
N ARG A 83 17.70 31.88 -16.23
CA ARG A 83 18.19 30.64 -16.85
C ARG A 83 17.42 30.30 -18.13
N GLN A 84 16.10 30.54 -18.16
CA GLN A 84 15.26 30.30 -19.32
C GLN A 84 15.50 31.34 -20.42
N GLN A 85 15.70 32.61 -20.06
CA GLN A 85 16.20 33.66 -20.97
C GLN A 85 17.60 33.32 -21.51
N MET A 86 18.54 32.83 -20.68
CA MET A 86 19.83 32.32 -21.17
C MET A 86 19.69 31.08 -22.05
N TYR A 87 18.68 30.23 -21.83
CA TYR A 87 18.45 29.05 -22.66
C TYR A 87 17.92 29.43 -24.05
N GLU A 88 16.98 30.38 -24.14
CA GLU A 88 16.51 30.90 -25.43
C GLU A 88 17.57 31.75 -26.13
N TYR A 89 18.32 32.59 -25.41
CA TYR A 89 19.48 33.31 -25.94
C TYR A 89 20.55 32.36 -26.52
N ASN A 90 20.82 31.22 -25.87
CA ASN A 90 21.74 30.21 -26.40
C ASN A 90 21.15 29.38 -27.55
N LYS A 91 19.83 29.17 -27.58
CA LYS A 91 19.11 28.50 -28.67
C LYS A 91 19.16 29.33 -29.95
N ASP A 92 18.90 30.63 -29.86
CA ASP A 92 18.94 31.54 -31.00
C ASP A 92 20.38 31.71 -31.53
N ASN A 93 21.38 31.80 -30.63
CA ASN A 93 22.79 31.83 -31.03
C ASN A 93 23.26 30.51 -31.69
N MET A 94 22.73 29.34 -31.32
CA MET A 94 23.04 28.09 -32.02
C MET A 94 22.45 28.01 -33.44
N GLN A 95 21.40 28.77 -33.76
CA GLN A 95 20.82 28.77 -35.11
C GLN A 95 21.48 29.78 -36.08
N GLN A 96 22.46 30.57 -35.64
CA GLN A 96 23.17 31.54 -36.50
C GLN A 96 24.60 31.12 -36.93
N HIS A 97 25.10 29.94 -36.51
CA HIS A 97 26.44 29.46 -36.89
C HIS A 97 26.48 28.24 -37.82
N LEU A 98 25.41 28.03 -38.61
CA LEU A 98 25.46 27.26 -39.86
C LEU A 98 25.10 28.18 -41.03
N THR A 99 26.04 29.05 -41.38
CA THR A 99 25.91 30.02 -42.47
C THR A 99 26.33 29.43 -43.81
N THR A 100 25.51 29.69 -44.84
CA THR A 100 25.88 29.97 -46.25
C THR A 100 26.80 29.01 -47.01
N ASP A 101 26.37 28.66 -48.23
CA ASP A 101 27.07 29.21 -49.40
C ASP A 101 26.10 29.60 -50.54
N THR A 102 26.53 30.58 -51.35
CA THR A 102 26.09 31.08 -52.68
C THR A 102 24.85 30.44 -53.35
N THR A 103 23.75 31.18 -53.63
CA THR A 103 23.47 32.12 -54.76
C THR A 103 23.57 31.48 -56.18
N GLN A 104 22.77 31.83 -57.20
CA GLN A 104 22.26 33.17 -57.58
C GLN A 104 21.09 33.09 -58.61
N LEU A 105 20.59 34.27 -59.03
CA LEU A 105 19.75 34.60 -60.21
C LEU A 105 18.21 34.69 -60.07
N SER A 106 17.73 35.89 -60.39
CA SER A 106 16.35 36.34 -60.71
C SER A 106 16.20 36.46 -62.26
N PRO A 107 15.05 36.82 -62.91
CA PRO A 107 13.96 37.69 -62.42
C PRO A 107 12.51 37.43 -62.93
N SER A 108 11.58 38.31 -62.50
CA SER A 108 10.37 38.81 -63.24
C SER A 108 9.21 37.80 -63.52
N VAL A 109 7.94 38.15 -63.85
CA VAL A 109 7.13 39.40 -63.76
C VAL A 109 5.60 39.09 -63.92
N PHE A 110 4.71 39.77 -63.15
CA PHE A 110 3.23 39.93 -63.39
C PHE A 110 2.35 38.63 -63.40
N SER A 111 0.99 38.61 -63.40
CA SER A 111 -0.07 39.64 -63.51
C SER A 111 -1.41 39.21 -62.82
N PHE A 112 -2.29 40.19 -62.55
CA PHE A 112 -3.78 40.24 -62.55
C PHE A 112 -4.63 39.02 -63.00
N ALA A 113 -5.96 38.90 -62.71
CA ALA A 113 -6.91 39.45 -61.71
C ALA A 113 -8.36 38.95 -62.04
N THR A 114 -9.40 39.39 -61.29
CA THR A 114 -10.85 39.47 -61.69
C THR A 114 -11.62 38.14 -61.92
N THR A 115 -12.95 37.98 -61.74
CA THR A 115 -14.05 38.89 -61.27
C THR A 115 -15.27 38.11 -60.72
N SER A 116 -16.07 38.79 -59.86
CA SER A 116 -17.55 38.84 -59.77
C SER A 116 -18.40 37.62 -60.19
N THR A 117 -19.29 37.11 -59.32
CA THR A 117 -20.64 37.68 -59.00
C THR A 117 -21.23 36.98 -57.75
N LYS A 118 -22.09 37.51 -56.84
CA LYS A 118 -22.89 38.75 -56.62
C LYS A 118 -24.12 39.01 -57.53
N PRO A 119 -25.24 39.61 -57.02
CA PRO A 119 -25.54 40.10 -55.66
C PRO A 119 -26.42 39.07 -54.87
N THR A 120 -27.41 39.30 -53.99
CA THR A 120 -28.17 40.47 -53.45
C THR A 120 -28.77 40.14 -52.05
N THR A 121 -29.24 41.13 -51.29
CA THR A 121 -29.89 40.97 -49.96
C THR A 121 -31.08 41.93 -49.77
N ILE A 122 -32.20 41.47 -49.19
CA ILE A 122 -33.36 42.27 -48.70
C ILE A 122 -33.85 41.52 -47.41
N ILE A 123 -33.94 42.04 -46.18
CA ILE A 123 -34.42 43.30 -45.56
C ILE A 123 -35.79 43.11 -44.85
N THR A 124 -35.72 42.96 -43.51
CA THR A 124 -36.65 43.30 -42.41
C THR A 124 -38.18 43.03 -42.40
N ALA A 125 -38.60 42.45 -41.26
CA ALA A 125 -39.61 42.96 -40.30
C ALA A 125 -41.11 42.56 -40.34
N THR A 126 -41.62 42.35 -39.09
CA THR A 126 -42.96 42.65 -38.54
C THR A 126 -44.25 41.96 -39.05
N ILE A 127 -45.00 41.40 -38.07
CA ILE A 127 -46.48 41.47 -37.87
C ILE A 127 -47.33 40.84 -39.01
N THR A 128 -48.21 39.85 -38.77
CA THR A 128 -49.51 39.99 -38.08
C THR A 128 -50.08 38.63 -37.65
N ALA A 129 -51.21 38.63 -36.93
CA ALA A 129 -52.13 37.49 -36.75
C ALA A 129 -52.83 37.12 -38.12
N THR A 130 -53.82 36.21 -38.26
CA THR A 130 -54.92 35.86 -37.33
C THR A 130 -55.67 34.59 -37.78
N THR A 131 -56.35 33.90 -36.83
CA THR A 131 -57.55 33.03 -37.04
C THR A 131 -57.35 31.72 -37.86
N THR A 132 -58.26 30.72 -37.84
CA THR A 132 -59.66 30.65 -37.37
C THR A 132 -60.03 29.23 -36.89
N THR A 133 -60.84 29.10 -35.81
CA THR A 133 -62.00 28.18 -35.55
C THR A 133 -61.99 26.69 -36.01
N THR A 134 -62.66 25.71 -35.38
CA THR A 134 -63.72 25.62 -34.32
C THR A 134 -63.72 24.15 -33.79
N THR A 135 -63.83 23.87 -32.47
CA THR A 135 -65.03 23.40 -31.71
C THR A 135 -65.74 22.11 -32.24
N THR A 136 -66.52 21.29 -31.50
CA THR A 136 -67.20 21.45 -30.18
C THR A 136 -67.62 20.08 -29.58
N THR A 137 -67.38 19.85 -28.27
CA THR A 137 -68.24 19.09 -27.28
C THR A 137 -68.69 17.62 -27.60
N THR A 138 -69.43 16.83 -26.78
CA THR A 138 -70.17 17.03 -25.49
C THR A 138 -70.38 15.70 -24.69
N THR A 139 -70.10 15.72 -23.37
CA THR A 139 -70.87 15.15 -22.21
C THR A 139 -71.49 13.73 -22.12
N THR A 140 -71.29 13.09 -20.94
CA THR A 140 -72.25 12.31 -20.07
C THR A 140 -72.86 10.96 -20.53
N ALA A 141 -73.39 10.06 -19.67
CA ALA A 141 -73.19 9.68 -18.24
C ALA A 141 -74.14 8.48 -17.89
N ILE A 142 -74.22 8.07 -16.59
CA ILE A 142 -75.25 7.19 -15.96
C ILE A 142 -75.11 5.67 -16.30
N ALA A 143 -75.60 4.69 -15.52
CA ALA A 143 -75.44 4.33 -14.09
C ALA A 143 -76.15 2.96 -13.82
N ALA A 144 -75.91 2.34 -12.64
CA ALA A 144 -76.71 1.25 -12.05
C ALA A 144 -76.65 -0.13 -12.77
N THR A 145 -76.96 -1.31 -12.18
CA THR A 145 -77.37 -1.66 -10.80
C THR A 145 -77.03 -3.14 -10.47
N SER A 146 -77.23 -3.52 -9.20
CA SER A 146 -77.65 -4.85 -8.68
C SER A 146 -76.63 -5.74 -7.91
N ALA A 147 -77.18 -6.24 -6.80
CA ALA A 147 -76.83 -7.37 -5.92
C ALA A 147 -78.22 -7.95 -5.48
N PRO A 148 -78.41 -8.87 -4.51
CA PRO A 148 -77.46 -9.61 -3.65
C PRO A 148 -77.79 -11.13 -3.48
N ALA A 149 -77.05 -11.84 -2.63
CA ALA A 149 -77.45 -13.09 -1.96
C ALA A 149 -76.68 -13.25 -0.62
N THR A 150 -77.10 -14.15 0.30
CA THR A 150 -76.62 -14.10 1.70
C THR A 150 -76.69 -15.43 2.48
N LYS A 151 -75.66 -15.71 3.31
CA LYS A 151 -75.61 -16.57 4.54
C LYS A 151 -75.99 -18.06 4.48
N ILE A 152 -75.28 -18.88 5.27
CA ILE A 152 -75.81 -19.82 6.30
C ILE A 152 -74.64 -20.32 7.21
N ILE A 153 -74.94 -21.07 8.28
CA ILE A 153 -74.08 -21.39 9.45
C ILE A 153 -74.16 -22.89 9.78
N SER A 154 -73.06 -23.59 10.14
CA SER A 154 -73.01 -24.54 11.29
C SER A 154 -71.73 -25.40 11.45
N ASP A 155 -71.21 -25.35 12.69
CA ASP A 155 -70.52 -26.31 13.60
C ASP A 155 -70.17 -27.81 13.27
N ARG A 156 -69.19 -28.34 14.03
CA ARG A 156 -68.89 -29.75 14.47
C ARG A 156 -68.33 -30.88 13.56
N LYS A 157 -67.04 -31.19 13.84
CA LYS A 157 -66.46 -32.45 14.43
C LYS A 157 -66.67 -33.87 13.83
N ASN A 158 -65.55 -34.63 13.87
CA ASN A 158 -65.40 -36.09 14.12
C ASN A 158 -65.78 -37.11 12.99
N THR A 159 -65.18 -38.31 12.84
CA THR A 159 -63.93 -38.94 13.38
C THR A 159 -63.49 -40.15 12.50
N HIS A 160 -62.33 -40.75 12.83
CA HIS A 160 -61.84 -42.12 12.51
C HIS A 160 -61.05 -42.34 11.20
N SER A 161 -60.13 -43.31 11.11
CA SER A 161 -59.26 -43.98 12.11
C SER A 161 -58.32 -44.98 11.40
N TRP A 162 -57.07 -45.13 11.85
CA TRP A 162 -56.38 -46.42 12.04
C TRP A 162 -55.28 -46.27 13.12
N ARG A 163 -54.67 -47.38 13.57
CA ARG A 163 -53.98 -47.51 14.88
C ARG A 163 -52.71 -48.39 14.83
N PHE A 164 -52.10 -48.59 16.01
CA PHE A 164 -50.91 -49.38 16.42
C PHE A 164 -49.65 -48.50 16.62
N ASP A 165 -49.26 -48.11 17.86
CA ASP A 165 -48.81 -48.88 19.06
C ASP A 165 -47.40 -49.48 18.86
N ARG A 166 -46.31 -49.21 19.64
CA ARG A 166 -46.03 -48.86 21.08
C ARG A 166 -45.87 -50.11 21.97
N VAL A 167 -45.23 -49.95 23.16
CA VAL A 167 -44.97 -50.93 24.28
C VAL A 167 -43.62 -51.67 24.15
N ILE A 168 -42.74 -51.84 25.15
CA ILE A 168 -42.45 -51.28 26.52
C ILE A 168 -41.06 -51.86 26.98
N ASP A 169 -40.31 -51.54 28.06
CA ASP A 169 -40.26 -50.58 29.20
C ASP A 169 -38.75 -50.32 29.55
N GLY A 170 -38.21 -49.90 30.72
CA GLY A 170 -38.72 -49.49 32.04
C GLY A 170 -37.66 -49.58 33.17
N ILE A 171 -37.89 -48.87 34.30
CA ILE A 171 -37.35 -49.13 35.70
C ILE A 171 -35.82 -48.94 35.92
N SER A 172 -35.26 -48.20 36.91
CA SER A 172 -35.78 -47.52 38.13
C SER A 172 -34.89 -46.31 38.56
N ASP A 173 -35.48 -45.29 39.22
CA ASP A 173 -35.08 -44.64 40.51
C ASP A 173 -33.61 -44.18 40.81
N VAL A 174 -33.28 -43.10 41.55
CA VAL A 174 -34.06 -42.10 42.33
C VAL A 174 -33.23 -40.85 42.76
N ILE A 175 -33.91 -39.77 43.20
CA ILE A 175 -33.44 -38.64 44.07
C ILE A 175 -32.77 -37.36 43.46
N LYS A 176 -33.53 -36.25 43.52
CA LYS A 176 -33.22 -34.81 43.87
C LYS A 176 -32.13 -34.02 43.07
N SER A 177 -32.31 -32.73 42.73
CA SER A 177 -33.45 -31.79 42.90
C SER A 177 -33.24 -30.44 42.14
N GLY A 178 -34.31 -29.84 41.60
CA GLY A 178 -34.30 -28.51 40.92
C GLY A 178 -34.04 -28.61 39.41
N ARG A 179 -34.91 -28.29 38.44
CA ARG A 179 -36.09 -27.36 38.34
C ARG A 179 -35.74 -25.87 38.46
N ASP A 180 -36.21 -24.96 37.59
CA ASP A 180 -37.11 -25.08 36.42
C ASP A 180 -36.67 -24.14 35.25
N ASP A 181 -37.25 -24.35 34.06
CA ASP A 181 -37.02 -23.60 32.82
C ASP A 181 -37.94 -22.37 32.63
N GLU A 182 -37.60 -21.57 31.61
CA GLU A 182 -38.49 -20.74 30.74
C GLU A 182 -39.14 -19.40 31.18
N ASN A 183 -38.98 -18.43 30.26
CA ASN A 183 -39.92 -17.45 29.70
C ASN A 183 -40.28 -16.07 30.33
N ASP A 184 -40.28 -15.10 29.40
CA ASP A 184 -41.24 -14.01 29.13
C ASP A 184 -41.29 -12.65 29.86
N ASP A 185 -41.92 -11.73 29.11
CA ASP A 185 -42.17 -10.29 29.34
C ASP A 185 -42.81 -9.92 30.68
N GLY A 186 -42.57 -8.67 31.16
CA GLY A 186 -43.50 -8.10 32.15
C GLY A 186 -43.18 -6.75 32.82
N LEU A 187 -43.77 -5.67 32.27
CA LEU A 187 -44.44 -4.55 32.96
C LEU A 187 -43.84 -3.82 34.20
N LEU A 188 -43.58 -2.52 34.00
CA LEU A 188 -44.39 -1.40 34.55
C LEU A 188 -44.99 -1.47 35.98
N ARG A 189 -44.56 -0.56 36.90
CA ARG A 189 -45.37 0.61 37.41
C ARG A 189 -44.80 1.33 38.65
N ARG A 190 -45.10 2.65 38.70
CA ARG A 190 -45.29 3.60 39.84
C ARG A 190 -44.50 4.91 39.61
N LEU A 191 -45.05 6.12 39.77
CA LEU A 191 -46.45 6.57 39.97
C LEU A 191 -46.56 8.07 39.56
N ASP A 192 -47.76 8.65 39.56
CA ASP A 192 -48.08 10.08 39.32
C ASP A 192 -47.37 11.04 40.32
N ASP A 193 -47.34 12.37 40.18
CA ASP A 193 -48.28 13.31 39.53
C ASP A 193 -47.60 14.67 39.21
N SER A 194 -48.04 15.35 38.14
CA SER A 194 -48.25 16.82 38.11
C SER A 194 -48.63 17.32 36.70
N LYS A 195 -49.64 18.19 36.63
CA LYS A 195 -50.14 18.82 35.40
C LYS A 195 -49.42 20.14 35.13
N ASN A 196 -49.17 20.48 33.87
CA ASN A 196 -49.72 21.75 33.34
C ASN A 196 -49.77 21.88 31.81
N ARG A 197 -50.77 22.65 31.37
CA ARG A 197 -51.29 22.84 30.01
C ARG A 197 -50.86 24.19 29.42
N TRP A 198 -50.40 24.22 28.16
CA TRP A 198 -50.52 25.32 27.16
C TRP A 198 -50.08 24.71 25.80
N GLN A 199 -50.92 24.34 24.82
CA GLN A 199 -51.97 25.03 24.05
C GLN A 199 -51.45 25.87 22.85
N ILE A 200 -51.43 25.21 21.67
CA ILE A 200 -51.80 25.67 20.30
C ILE A 200 -51.29 27.05 19.80
N SER A 201 -50.48 27.04 18.72
CA SER A 201 -50.63 27.98 17.59
C SER A 201 -49.99 27.48 16.28
N ASN A 202 -50.74 27.60 15.18
CA ASN A 202 -50.39 27.35 13.77
C ASN A 202 -51.44 28.14 12.93
N PRO A 203 -51.23 28.50 11.65
CA PRO A 203 -50.00 28.70 10.86
C PRO A 203 -49.85 30.22 10.50
N PRO A 204 -49.23 30.71 9.38
CA PRO A 204 -49.64 30.43 7.99
C PRO A 204 -48.51 30.31 6.93
N SER A 205 -48.83 29.62 5.83
CA SER A 205 -48.22 29.75 4.48
C SER A 205 -49.06 30.74 3.63
N PRO A 206 -48.56 31.45 2.58
CA PRO A 206 -48.27 30.85 1.25
C PRO A 206 -47.09 31.56 0.49
N PRO A 207 -47.08 31.74 -0.85
CA PRO A 207 -46.58 30.79 -1.87
C PRO A 207 -45.47 31.39 -2.78
N TYR A 208 -44.98 30.64 -3.80
CA TYR A 208 -44.90 31.05 -5.22
C TYR A 208 -44.30 29.95 -6.13
N HIS A 209 -44.56 30.01 -7.44
CA HIS A 209 -44.13 29.05 -8.50
C HIS A 209 -43.09 29.66 -9.47
N TYR A 210 -42.34 28.80 -10.18
CA TYR A 210 -42.00 28.76 -11.63
C TYR A 210 -40.77 27.81 -11.81
N MET A 211 -40.72 26.74 -12.63
CA MET A 211 -40.76 26.59 -14.10
C MET A 211 -39.60 27.30 -14.87
N THR A 212 -38.84 26.70 -15.82
CA THR A 212 -38.60 25.29 -16.24
C THR A 212 -37.47 25.17 -17.31
N SER A 213 -36.88 23.97 -17.46
CA SER A 213 -36.32 23.35 -18.71
C SER A 213 -34.86 23.62 -19.20
N LYS A 214 -34.35 22.62 -19.97
CA LYS A 214 -33.09 22.51 -20.78
C LYS A 214 -31.77 22.51 -19.98
N ALA A 215 -30.93 21.46 -19.90
CA ALA A 215 -30.66 20.23 -20.68
C ALA A 215 -29.77 20.37 -21.94
N PHE A 216 -28.51 19.86 -21.86
CA PHE A 216 -27.75 19.16 -22.92
C PHE A 216 -26.39 18.62 -22.41
N ASP A 217 -26.30 17.30 -22.26
CA ASP A 217 -25.24 16.32 -22.59
C ASP A 217 -23.71 16.66 -22.69
N ASP A 218 -22.94 15.90 -21.89
CA ASP A 218 -21.84 14.96 -22.31
C ASP A 218 -20.33 15.37 -22.44
N VAL A 219 -19.51 14.31 -22.43
CA VAL A 219 -18.10 14.09 -22.86
C VAL A 219 -16.98 14.13 -21.78
N SER A 220 -16.13 13.10 -21.86
CA SER A 220 -14.98 12.79 -20.99
C SER A 220 -13.59 13.06 -21.61
N ASP A 221 -12.59 13.23 -20.75
CA ASP A 221 -11.14 13.01 -20.96
C ASP A 221 -10.43 13.52 -22.24
N ARG A 222 -9.66 14.62 -22.09
CA ARG A 222 -8.19 14.63 -22.26
C ARG A 222 -7.51 15.98 -21.98
N TYR A 223 -6.25 15.94 -21.54
CA TYR A 223 -5.26 17.04 -21.66
C TYR A 223 -4.64 16.99 -23.09
N PHE A 224 -3.97 18.01 -23.68
CA PHE A 224 -3.08 19.05 -23.13
C PHE A 224 -2.89 20.25 -24.09
N LEU A 225 -2.70 21.46 -23.53
CA LEU A 225 -1.95 22.65 -24.04
C LEU A 225 -2.26 23.36 -25.41
N SER A 226 -2.66 24.64 -25.26
CA SER A 226 -2.04 25.87 -25.83
C SER A 226 -2.75 26.70 -26.94
N ASN A 227 -2.95 28.00 -26.61
CA ASN A 227 -2.90 29.22 -27.44
C ASN A 227 -3.83 29.40 -28.67
N ALA A 228 -4.44 30.57 -28.94
CA ALA A 228 -4.53 31.86 -28.23
C ALA A 228 -5.64 32.78 -28.84
N PHE A 229 -5.72 34.05 -28.38
CA PHE A 229 -6.46 35.21 -28.92
C PHE A 229 -7.98 35.32 -28.65
N PRO A 230 -8.57 36.54 -28.69
CA PRO A 230 -8.01 37.89 -28.41
C PRO A 230 -8.82 38.70 -27.37
N ALA A 231 -8.30 39.86 -26.94
CA ALA A 231 -8.97 40.81 -26.04
C ALA A 231 -9.44 42.10 -26.75
N LYS A 232 -10.48 42.74 -26.20
CA LYS A 232 -10.91 44.14 -26.44
C LYS A 232 -11.62 44.67 -25.18
N ALA A 233 -11.57 45.96 -24.80
CA ALA A 233 -10.65 47.05 -25.16
C ALA A 233 -10.87 48.25 -24.19
N ASN A 234 -9.99 49.26 -24.28
CA ASN A 234 -10.09 50.63 -23.74
C ASN A 234 -9.84 50.85 -22.23
N ALA A 235 -9.09 51.89 -21.81
CA ALA A 235 -8.14 52.76 -22.53
C ALA A 235 -7.27 53.59 -21.55
N ASN A 236 -5.98 53.85 -21.87
CA ASN A 236 -5.42 55.22 -22.07
C ASN A 236 -3.86 55.33 -22.07
N ILE A 237 -3.33 55.95 -23.14
CA ILE A 237 -2.24 56.97 -23.18
C ILE A 237 -0.75 56.55 -22.90
N LEU A 238 0.00 56.29 -24.01
CA LEU A 238 1.25 56.97 -24.52
C LEU A 238 2.51 57.22 -23.62
N PRO A 239 3.75 57.41 -24.18
CA PRO A 239 4.38 56.87 -25.41
C PRO A 239 5.92 56.56 -25.35
N SER A 240 6.50 56.03 -26.46
CA SER A 240 7.91 56.23 -26.98
C SER A 240 9.13 55.57 -26.25
N THR A 241 10.27 55.15 -26.88
CA THR A 241 10.69 54.91 -28.29
C THR A 241 11.98 54.06 -28.44
N SER A 242 12.07 53.28 -29.53
CA SER A 242 13.25 52.98 -30.42
C SER A 242 14.59 52.32 -29.95
N VAL A 243 14.78 51.07 -30.39
CA VAL A 243 15.87 50.52 -31.28
C VAL A 243 17.33 51.04 -31.21
N ALA A 244 18.31 50.13 -31.01
CA ALA A 244 19.55 49.97 -31.83
C ALA A 244 20.39 48.71 -31.44
N THR A 245 21.18 48.18 -32.39
CA THR A 245 22.08 47.00 -32.28
C THR A 245 23.56 47.42 -32.34
N ILE A 246 24.53 46.56 -31.95
CA ILE A 246 25.84 46.33 -32.66
C ILE A 246 26.73 45.27 -31.93
N LEU A 247 27.44 44.44 -32.71
CA LEU A 247 28.52 43.47 -32.35
C LEU A 247 29.88 44.03 -32.91
N PRO A 248 31.13 43.49 -32.70
CA PRO A 248 31.48 42.05 -32.94
C PRO A 248 32.78 41.44 -32.28
N THR A 249 32.91 40.10 -32.35
CA THR A 249 34.17 39.31 -32.63
C THR A 249 35.40 39.35 -31.65
N PHE A 250 36.49 38.53 -31.76
CA PHE A 250 36.95 37.51 -32.75
C PHE A 250 37.94 36.44 -32.16
N VAL A 251 38.11 35.32 -32.90
CA VAL A 251 39.30 34.42 -33.02
C VAL A 251 39.62 33.40 -31.91
N SER A 252 40.24 32.29 -32.35
CA SER A 252 40.64 31.05 -31.66
C SER A 252 42.01 30.59 -32.18
N VAL A 253 42.75 29.72 -31.47
CA VAL A 253 43.50 28.56 -32.03
C VAL A 253 44.22 27.73 -30.93
N SER A 254 44.39 26.43 -31.22
CA SER A 254 45.08 25.37 -30.46
C SER A 254 46.61 25.59 -30.27
N THR A 255 47.44 24.77 -29.60
CA THR A 255 47.37 23.32 -29.28
C THR A 255 48.40 22.92 -28.19
N ARG A 256 48.21 21.74 -27.55
CA ARG A 256 49.21 20.83 -26.92
C ARG A 256 50.43 21.41 -26.16
N LEU A 257 50.58 21.03 -24.88
CA LEU A 257 51.79 20.31 -24.36
C LEU A 257 51.62 19.83 -22.90
N LEU A 258 52.42 18.82 -22.54
CA LEU A 258 52.70 18.34 -21.18
C LEU A 258 54.22 18.08 -21.14
N PRO A 259 54.93 18.49 -20.07
CA PRO A 259 55.36 17.49 -19.08
C PRO A 259 55.35 18.01 -17.62
N ALA A 260 55.85 17.19 -16.69
CA ALA A 260 55.91 17.45 -15.24
C ALA A 260 57.27 18.06 -14.79
N ILE A 261 57.43 18.37 -13.48
CA ILE A 261 58.59 18.04 -12.60
C ILE A 261 58.55 18.76 -11.21
N GLN A 262 58.64 17.98 -10.12
CA GLN A 262 59.30 18.24 -8.79
C GLN A 262 58.97 19.51 -7.95
N SER A 263 59.30 19.64 -6.64
CA SER A 263 59.86 18.74 -5.59
C SER A 263 59.40 19.15 -4.16
N ALA A 264 59.69 18.31 -3.16
CA ALA A 264 59.30 18.45 -1.74
C ALA A 264 60.29 19.25 -0.85
N THR A 265 59.88 19.60 0.39
CA THR A 265 60.67 19.82 1.65
C THR A 265 59.86 20.66 2.69
N ASN A 266 60.20 20.78 3.99
CA ASN A 266 60.46 19.74 5.02
C ASN A 266 60.38 20.35 6.47
N VAL A 267 60.09 19.52 7.50
CA VAL A 267 60.62 19.59 8.91
C VAL A 267 60.26 20.72 9.95
N SER A 268 59.70 20.28 11.11
CA SER A 268 59.73 20.77 12.56
C SER A 268 59.45 22.25 12.98
N VAL A 269 58.53 22.61 13.93
CA VAL A 269 58.42 22.32 15.41
C VAL A 269 59.54 22.99 16.26
N PRO A 270 59.35 23.55 17.51
CA PRO A 270 58.16 23.92 18.35
C PRO A 270 58.20 25.35 18.98
N MET A 271 57.20 25.73 19.82
CA MET A 271 57.46 26.37 21.14
C MET A 271 56.28 26.26 22.15
N GLN A 272 56.54 26.49 23.45
CA GLN A 272 55.60 26.32 24.58
C GLN A 272 55.23 27.65 25.28
N GLN A 273 54.18 27.65 26.11
CA GLN A 273 54.20 28.33 27.43
C GLN A 273 53.17 27.75 28.42
N GLN A 274 53.31 28.06 29.72
CA GLN A 274 52.60 27.44 30.86
C GLN A 274 51.92 28.48 31.77
N LYS A 275 50.93 28.04 32.58
CA LYS A 275 50.77 28.29 34.04
C LYS A 275 49.60 27.43 34.59
N GLN A 276 49.80 26.59 35.62
CA GLN A 276 49.74 26.83 37.08
C GLN A 276 48.33 27.14 37.65
N SER A 277 47.86 26.66 38.83
CA SER A 277 48.11 25.44 39.66
C SER A 277 47.27 25.53 40.98
N LEU A 278 47.32 24.49 41.85
CA LEU A 278 46.81 24.39 43.25
C LEU A 278 45.29 24.11 43.48
N LEU A 279 44.86 23.38 44.54
CA LEU A 279 45.43 22.22 45.26
C LEU A 279 44.34 21.50 46.14
N SER A 280 44.76 20.54 46.98
CA SER A 280 43.99 19.62 47.88
C SER A 280 43.21 18.51 47.14
N GLN A 281 43.40 17.19 47.33
CA GLN A 281 43.94 16.29 48.36
C GLN A 281 43.00 15.85 49.51
N SER A 282 42.63 14.57 49.48
CA SER A 282 43.03 13.60 50.52
C SER A 282 43.05 12.17 49.95
N LYS A 283 43.78 11.26 50.60
CA LYS A 283 43.95 9.82 50.29
C LYS A 283 44.11 9.06 51.62
N SER A 284 43.84 7.75 51.62
CA SER A 284 44.47 6.79 52.54
C SER A 284 44.56 5.41 51.89
N THR A 285 45.71 4.73 52.02
CA THR A 285 46.02 3.42 51.40
C THR A 285 47.20 2.74 52.12
N SER A 286 47.04 1.50 52.59
CA SER A 286 48.07 0.57 53.13
C SER A 286 47.39 -0.77 53.53
N SER A 287 48.04 -1.95 53.59
CA SER A 287 49.35 -2.41 53.08
C SER A 287 49.40 -3.95 52.91
N GLU A 288 50.05 -4.40 51.83
CA GLU A 288 51.12 -5.42 51.69
C GLU A 288 51.10 -6.87 52.30
N LEU A 289 51.50 -7.81 51.41
CA LEU A 289 52.44 -8.97 51.55
C LEU A 289 52.30 -10.05 52.66
N LEU A 290 52.20 -11.34 52.24
CA LEU A 290 53.22 -12.40 52.46
C LEU A 290 52.85 -13.77 51.80
N LEU A 291 53.85 -14.65 51.60
CA LEU A 291 53.84 -16.03 51.04
C LEU A 291 55.15 -16.78 51.46
N PRO A 292 55.30 -18.11 51.27
CA PRO A 292 54.33 -19.18 51.03
C PRO A 292 54.21 -20.11 52.28
N PRO A 293 54.81 -21.32 52.48
CA PRO A 293 55.58 -22.28 51.64
C PRO A 293 54.96 -23.72 51.52
N ASP A 294 55.56 -24.55 50.64
CA ASP A 294 55.86 -26.02 50.66
C ASP A 294 54.81 -27.08 51.13
N ASP A 295 54.70 -28.31 50.58
CA ASP A 295 55.38 -29.01 49.46
C ASP A 295 54.53 -30.19 48.87
N ASP A 296 55.16 -30.95 47.97
CA ASP A 296 55.03 -32.40 47.68
C ASP A 296 54.30 -32.87 46.39
N SER A 297 54.67 -34.09 45.93
CA SER A 297 55.18 -34.23 44.56
C SER A 297 54.89 -35.58 43.83
N TYR A 298 55.71 -35.89 42.80
CA TYR A 298 55.73 -37.03 41.84
C TYR A 298 54.87 -36.95 40.55
N SER A 299 55.38 -37.25 39.34
CA SER A 299 56.75 -37.17 38.74
C SER A 299 56.72 -37.51 37.23
N VAL A 300 57.59 -36.87 36.42
CA VAL A 300 58.39 -37.46 35.28
C VAL A 300 57.64 -38.21 34.14
N SER A 301 57.87 -38.00 32.84
CA SER A 301 58.65 -37.07 31.97
C SER A 301 58.11 -37.24 30.51
N VAL A 302 58.64 -36.75 29.37
CA VAL A 302 59.91 -36.15 28.92
C VAL A 302 59.66 -35.02 27.89
N SER A 303 60.72 -34.41 27.35
CA SER A 303 60.69 -33.34 26.33
C SER A 303 61.37 -33.76 24.99
N PRO A 304 62.01 -32.90 24.19
CA PRO A 304 61.44 -32.27 22.98
C PRO A 304 62.28 -32.47 21.68
N SER A 305 61.89 -31.89 20.53
CA SER A 305 62.80 -31.07 19.65
C SER A 305 62.25 -30.62 18.28
N HIS A 306 62.48 -29.33 17.97
CA HIS A 306 62.94 -28.71 16.70
C HIS A 306 62.56 -29.16 15.26
N LEU A 307 61.96 -28.18 14.53
CA LEU A 307 62.32 -27.60 13.20
C LEU A 307 62.50 -28.43 11.89
N ASN A 308 62.32 -27.67 10.79
CA ASN A 308 62.95 -27.77 9.45
C ASN A 308 62.29 -28.55 8.27
N THR A 309 61.51 -27.78 7.49
CA THR A 309 61.72 -27.47 6.05
C THR A 309 61.73 -28.52 4.92
N VAL A 310 60.97 -28.19 3.86
CA VAL A 310 61.32 -28.27 2.41
C VAL A 310 60.92 -29.52 1.58
N SER A 311 59.75 -29.36 0.92
CA SER A 311 59.39 -29.61 -0.50
C SER A 311 59.47 -30.98 -1.21
N SER A 312 58.48 -31.17 -2.11
CA SER A 312 58.50 -31.92 -3.40
C SER A 312 58.71 -33.44 -3.40
N SER A 313 58.16 -34.23 -4.33
CA SER A 313 57.19 -33.99 -5.43
C SER A 313 56.54 -35.32 -5.91
N ALA A 314 55.55 -35.23 -6.83
CA ALA A 314 54.80 -36.35 -7.43
C ALA A 314 55.65 -37.53 -7.98
N SER A 315 55.15 -38.78 -8.11
CA SER A 315 54.20 -39.15 -9.18
C SER A 315 53.79 -40.64 -9.28
N SER A 316 52.60 -40.88 -9.84
CA SER A 316 52.14 -42.00 -10.71
C SER A 316 52.10 -43.50 -10.30
N SER A 317 50.92 -44.10 -10.55
CA SER A 317 50.64 -45.53 -10.88
C SER A 317 50.66 -46.55 -9.71
N SER A 318 49.97 -47.72 -9.71
CA SER A 318 49.61 -48.66 -10.79
C SER A 318 48.70 -49.84 -10.27
N TYR A 319 48.32 -50.81 -11.15
CA TYR A 319 47.71 -52.17 -10.88
C TYR A 319 46.25 -52.27 -10.35
N TYR A 320 45.40 -53.29 -10.65
CA TYR A 320 45.24 -54.25 -11.78
C TYR A 320 43.97 -55.16 -11.62
N GLN A 321 43.75 -56.09 -12.57
CA GLN A 321 42.96 -57.35 -12.52
C GLN A 321 41.44 -57.40 -12.82
N HIS A 322 41.04 -58.61 -13.26
CA HIS A 322 39.81 -59.12 -13.91
C HIS A 322 39.47 -60.47 -13.20
N PRO A 323 38.26 -61.13 -13.32
CA PRO A 323 37.87 -61.82 -14.58
C PRO A 323 36.37 -62.17 -14.87
N LEU A 324 36.06 -62.45 -16.15
CA LEU A 324 35.20 -63.54 -16.74
C LEU A 324 33.76 -63.84 -16.21
N SER A 325 32.77 -64.29 -17.01
CA SER A 325 32.64 -64.51 -18.48
C SER A 325 31.19 -64.86 -18.93
N SER A 326 30.93 -64.89 -20.27
CA SER A 326 29.78 -65.50 -20.99
C SER A 326 28.39 -64.80 -20.85
N SER A 327 27.43 -64.83 -21.79
CA SER A 327 27.32 -65.24 -23.23
C SER A 327 25.89 -64.92 -23.75
N SER A 328 25.52 -64.78 -25.04
CA SER A 328 26.20 -64.53 -26.33
C SER A 328 25.14 -64.34 -27.45
N ASN A 329 25.56 -64.06 -28.71
CA ASN A 329 24.86 -64.26 -30.00
C ASN A 329 23.59 -63.43 -30.37
N SER A 330 23.26 -63.16 -31.65
CA SER A 330 24.04 -63.12 -32.93
C SER A 330 23.18 -62.67 -34.14
N SER A 331 23.77 -61.93 -35.10
CA SER A 331 23.49 -61.96 -36.58
C SER A 331 22.09 -61.54 -37.13
N ALA A 332 21.90 -61.08 -38.40
CA ALA A 332 22.77 -60.47 -39.43
C ALA A 332 21.95 -59.90 -40.64
N TYR A 333 22.64 -59.24 -41.59
CA TYR A 333 22.29 -58.94 -43.01
C TYR A 333 21.46 -57.70 -43.44
N LEU A 334 22.11 -56.88 -44.32
CA LEU A 334 21.65 -56.14 -45.54
C LEU A 334 20.41 -55.20 -45.48
N THR A 335 20.31 -54.07 -46.21
CA THR A 335 21.10 -53.54 -47.37
C THR A 335 21.19 -51.99 -47.33
N THR A 336 22.13 -51.42 -48.08
CA THR A 336 22.23 -49.99 -48.49
C THR A 336 21.32 -49.66 -49.70
N PRO A 337 21.25 -48.42 -50.25
CA PRO A 337 21.83 -47.12 -49.87
C PRO A 337 20.70 -46.09 -49.52
N SER A 338 20.70 -44.76 -49.71
CA SER A 338 21.59 -43.69 -50.26
C SER A 338 21.10 -42.31 -49.75
N ALA A 339 21.83 -41.18 -49.84
CA ALA A 339 23.26 -40.91 -49.72
C ALA A 339 23.52 -39.39 -49.49
N SER A 340 24.48 -39.06 -48.60
CA SER A 340 25.51 -37.99 -48.69
C SER A 340 25.22 -36.52 -49.11
N ALA A 341 25.95 -35.50 -48.60
CA ALA A 341 26.79 -35.37 -47.40
C ALA A 341 27.26 -33.89 -47.21
N SER A 342 27.80 -33.60 -46.02
CA SER A 342 29.00 -32.80 -45.66
C SER A 342 29.68 -31.82 -46.64
N ALA A 343 30.45 -30.80 -46.20
CA ALA A 343 30.61 -30.09 -44.91
C ALA A 343 31.69 -28.97 -45.06
N THR A 344 31.84 -28.13 -44.03
CA THR A 344 33.08 -27.47 -43.57
C THR A 344 34.15 -27.00 -44.57
N ALA A 345 34.40 -25.69 -44.59
CA ALA A 345 35.75 -25.12 -44.47
C ALA A 345 35.69 -23.67 -43.95
N SER A 346 36.77 -23.20 -43.32
CA SER A 346 36.89 -21.86 -42.72
C SER A 346 38.12 -21.11 -43.23
N THR A 347 37.97 -19.84 -43.61
CA THR A 347 39.06 -18.84 -43.53
C THR A 347 38.55 -17.40 -43.65
N SER A 348 39.13 -16.52 -42.82
CA SER A 348 39.19 -15.06 -42.97
C SER A 348 40.50 -14.67 -43.70
N PRO A 349 40.65 -13.51 -44.41
CA PRO A 349 40.40 -12.19 -43.82
C PRO A 349 39.84 -11.08 -44.76
N SER A 350 39.61 -9.91 -44.17
CA SER A 350 39.35 -8.59 -44.80
C SER A 350 40.54 -8.08 -45.62
N PRO A 351 40.38 -7.14 -46.59
CA PRO A 351 40.31 -5.70 -46.24
C PRO A 351 39.48 -4.80 -47.19
N SER A 352 39.53 -3.47 -46.93
CA SER A 352 39.43 -2.31 -47.88
C SER A 352 38.37 -2.29 -48.99
N SER A 353 37.38 -1.37 -49.06
CA SER A 353 37.41 0.11 -49.06
C SER A 353 37.70 0.80 -50.42
N LEU A 354 37.15 2.02 -50.56
CA LEU A 354 37.28 3.04 -51.63
C LEU A 354 36.44 2.96 -52.94
N PHE A 355 35.63 4.03 -53.10
CA PHE A 355 35.42 4.91 -54.27
C PHE A 355 35.16 4.35 -55.70
N CYS A 356 33.93 4.60 -56.17
CA CYS A 356 33.61 5.60 -57.20
C CYS A 356 34.62 5.88 -58.35
N ASN A 357 34.25 5.63 -59.61
CA ASN A 357 33.82 6.74 -60.51
C ASN A 357 33.30 6.34 -61.92
N CYS A 358 32.39 7.20 -62.41
CA CYS A 358 32.15 7.65 -63.79
C CYS A 358 32.34 6.73 -65.03
N CYS A 359 31.20 6.36 -65.60
CA CYS A 359 30.74 6.70 -66.97
C CYS A 359 31.53 6.34 -68.25
N ASN A 360 30.74 5.87 -69.23
CA ASN A 360 30.93 5.88 -70.69
C ASN A 360 32.03 5.01 -71.32
N ASN A 361 31.58 4.01 -72.10
CA ASN A 361 31.93 3.98 -73.52
C ASN A 361 30.79 3.42 -74.38
N PHE A 362 30.89 3.60 -75.71
CA PHE A 362 29.80 3.45 -76.69
C PHE A 362 29.99 2.21 -77.60
N ILE A 363 28.92 1.75 -78.28
CA ILE A 363 28.92 0.89 -79.51
C ILE A 363 29.35 -0.59 -79.24
N ALA A 364 28.79 -1.65 -79.86
CA ALA A 364 28.08 -1.79 -81.15
C ALA A 364 27.00 -2.90 -81.23
N ARG A 365 26.15 -2.79 -82.27
CA ARG A 365 25.53 -3.86 -83.10
C ARG A 365 24.68 -4.99 -82.46
N CYS A 366 23.39 -5.00 -82.85
CA CYS A 366 22.82 -6.10 -83.65
C CYS A 366 21.69 -5.57 -84.57
N CYS A 367 21.18 -6.39 -85.49
CA CYS A 367 20.66 -5.92 -86.79
C CYS A 367 19.16 -6.17 -87.10
N PHE A 368 18.60 -5.23 -87.90
CA PHE A 368 17.48 -5.35 -88.87
C PHE A 368 16.10 -5.93 -88.47
N GLY A 369 15.04 -5.14 -88.73
CA GLY A 369 13.63 -5.56 -88.79
C GLY A 369 12.64 -4.38 -88.82
N SER A 370 11.78 -4.30 -89.84
CA SER A 370 10.81 -3.21 -90.09
C SER A 370 9.57 -3.80 -90.79
N PRO A 371 8.34 -3.23 -90.75
CA PRO A 371 7.92 -1.90 -90.27
C PRO A 371 6.76 -1.93 -89.23
N PHE A 372 5.97 -0.84 -89.14
CA PHE A 372 4.77 -0.62 -88.32
C PHE A 372 4.94 -0.30 -86.82
N VAL A 373 5.39 0.92 -86.53
CA VAL A 373 4.96 1.65 -85.32
C VAL A 373 4.12 2.86 -85.75
N LYS A 374 2.79 2.76 -85.62
CA LYS A 374 1.92 3.96 -85.67
C LYS A 374 2.15 4.75 -84.38
N ALA A 375 2.30 6.07 -84.49
CA ALA A 375 2.62 6.94 -83.35
C ALA A 375 1.61 6.75 -82.19
N VAL A 376 2.11 6.27 -81.05
CA VAL A 376 1.32 6.13 -79.82
C VAL A 376 1.06 7.54 -79.28
N ASN A 377 -0.13 8.07 -79.57
CA ASN A 377 -0.53 9.40 -79.14
C ASN A 377 -0.55 9.49 -77.61
N VAL A 378 0.35 10.29 -77.03
CA VAL A 378 0.53 10.47 -75.57
C VAL A 378 -0.78 10.73 -74.85
N ARG A 379 -1.73 11.45 -75.48
CA ARG A 379 -3.05 11.74 -74.92
C ARG A 379 -3.88 10.47 -74.64
N ARG A 380 -3.67 9.40 -75.41
CA ARG A 380 -4.26 8.07 -75.15
C ARG A 380 -3.56 7.33 -74.01
N CYS A 381 -2.24 7.45 -73.87
CA CYS A 381 -1.53 6.87 -72.72
C CYS A 381 -1.92 7.56 -71.41
N VAL A 382 -2.07 8.89 -71.40
CA VAL A 382 -2.54 9.65 -70.23
C VAL A 382 -4.00 9.28 -69.90
N LEU A 383 -4.88 9.14 -70.88
CA LEU A 383 -6.25 8.66 -70.66
C LEU A 383 -6.30 7.20 -70.17
N ALA A 384 -5.43 6.32 -70.66
CA ALA A 384 -5.32 4.95 -70.18
C ALA A 384 -4.81 4.89 -68.74
N LEU A 385 -3.76 5.67 -68.41
CA LEU A 385 -3.26 5.79 -67.03
C LEU A 385 -4.34 6.36 -66.10
N PHE A 386 -5.10 7.37 -66.53
CA PHE A 386 -6.19 7.94 -65.74
C PHE A 386 -7.36 6.95 -65.56
N ALA A 387 -7.70 6.18 -66.59
CA ALA A 387 -8.70 5.11 -66.48
C ALA A 387 -8.21 4.00 -65.54
N ILE A 388 -6.93 3.64 -65.58
CA ILE A 388 -6.31 2.65 -64.69
C ILE A 388 -6.25 3.16 -63.24
N THR A 389 -5.95 4.43 -62.99
CA THR A 389 -5.99 4.99 -61.62
C THR A 389 -7.41 5.14 -61.11
N VAL A 390 -8.38 5.56 -61.92
CA VAL A 390 -9.80 5.57 -61.51
C VAL A 390 -10.31 4.15 -61.26
N MET A 391 -9.96 3.17 -62.09
CA MET A 391 -10.31 1.76 -61.85
C MET A 391 -9.61 1.17 -60.63
N THR A 392 -8.34 1.49 -60.35
CA THR A 392 -7.68 1.02 -59.12
C THR A 392 -8.19 1.74 -57.88
N ILE A 393 -8.58 3.02 -57.96
CA ILE A 393 -9.27 3.73 -56.86
C ILE A 393 -10.63 3.07 -56.60
N PHE A 394 -11.46 2.81 -57.62
CA PHE A 394 -12.73 2.11 -57.45
C PHE A 394 -12.57 0.67 -56.96
N TYR A 395 -11.55 -0.05 -57.45
CA TYR A 395 -11.23 -1.39 -56.97
C TYR A 395 -10.82 -1.36 -55.50
N TYR A 396 -9.92 -0.45 -55.11
CA TYR A 396 -9.50 -0.30 -53.71
C TYR A 396 -10.64 0.14 -52.80
N THR A 397 -11.45 1.14 -53.16
CA THR A 397 -12.60 1.51 -52.31
C THR A 397 -13.58 0.35 -52.19
N HIS A 398 -13.94 -0.33 -53.29
CA HIS A 398 -14.87 -1.45 -53.25
C HIS A 398 -14.32 -2.69 -52.52
N TYR A 399 -13.01 -2.97 -52.54
CA TYR A 399 -12.40 -4.11 -51.80
C TYR A 399 -12.00 -3.80 -50.35
N VAL A 400 -11.75 -2.53 -50.01
CA VAL A 400 -11.51 -2.09 -48.62
C VAL A 400 -12.84 -1.97 -47.87
N ASP A 401 -13.88 -1.43 -48.50
CA ASP A 401 -15.20 -1.23 -47.88
C ASP A 401 -15.99 -2.55 -47.74
N THR A 402 -15.70 -3.58 -48.55
CA THR A 402 -16.26 -4.93 -48.39
C THR A 402 -15.53 -5.81 -47.36
N GLY A 403 -14.52 -5.28 -46.66
CA GLY A 403 -13.89 -5.91 -45.48
C GLY A 403 -13.01 -7.14 -45.74
N VAL A 404 -13.13 -7.81 -46.89
CA VAL A 404 -12.43 -9.07 -47.21
C VAL A 404 -10.91 -8.96 -47.05
N PHE A 405 -10.32 -7.83 -47.43
CA PHE A 405 -8.87 -7.62 -47.32
C PHE A 405 -8.37 -7.32 -45.89
N VAL A 406 -9.23 -6.85 -44.99
CA VAL A 406 -8.87 -6.61 -43.58
C VAL A 406 -8.66 -7.94 -42.86
N GLY A 407 -9.53 -8.92 -43.11
CA GLY A 407 -9.40 -10.28 -42.57
C GLY A 407 -8.17 -11.07 -43.07
N LEU A 408 -7.59 -10.67 -44.20
CA LEU A 408 -6.39 -11.30 -44.78
C LEU A 408 -5.06 -10.69 -44.30
N ILE A 409 -5.09 -9.50 -43.68
CA ILE A 409 -3.89 -8.80 -43.17
C ILE A 409 -3.89 -8.74 -41.63
N GLN A 410 -4.98 -9.13 -40.96
CA GLN A 410 -4.93 -9.57 -39.57
C GLN A 410 -4.08 -10.84 -39.43
N ARG A 411 -2.77 -10.65 -39.22
CA ARG A 411 -1.99 -11.57 -38.38
C ARG A 411 -2.76 -11.73 -37.07
N ASP A 412 -2.87 -12.97 -36.57
CA ASP A 412 -3.56 -13.21 -35.30
C ASP A 412 -2.79 -12.53 -34.16
N THR A 413 -3.30 -11.38 -33.71
CA THR A 413 -2.72 -10.55 -32.64
C THR A 413 -2.97 -11.12 -31.25
N ARG A 414 -3.92 -12.07 -31.14
CA ARG A 414 -4.36 -12.67 -29.88
C ARG A 414 -3.19 -13.42 -29.21
N PRO A 415 -2.72 -12.98 -28.04
CA PRO A 415 -1.60 -13.65 -27.37
C PRO A 415 -2.02 -15.05 -26.90
N THR A 416 -1.27 -16.06 -27.30
CA THR A 416 -1.45 -17.45 -26.88
C THR A 416 -0.50 -17.82 -25.72
N PRO A 417 -0.94 -18.56 -24.68
CA PRO A 417 -0.11 -18.90 -23.52
C PRO A 417 1.16 -19.68 -23.87
N ILE A 418 2.33 -19.01 -23.76
CA ILE A 418 3.66 -19.58 -24.05
C ILE A 418 4.08 -20.63 -23.01
N VAL A 419 3.52 -20.56 -21.79
CA VAL A 419 3.91 -21.43 -20.67
C VAL A 419 3.59 -22.90 -20.96
N ASN A 420 4.67 -23.69 -21.10
CA ASN A 420 4.63 -25.13 -21.37
C ASN A 420 5.52 -25.86 -20.34
N CYS A 421 4.93 -26.35 -19.24
CA CYS A 421 5.68 -27.20 -18.31
C CYS A 421 6.01 -28.53 -19.00
N ARG A 422 7.29 -28.87 -19.14
CA ARG A 422 7.77 -30.14 -19.72
C ARG A 422 7.25 -31.34 -18.92
N MET A 423 7.15 -31.18 -17.60
CA MET A 423 6.71 -32.22 -16.67
C MET A 423 5.24 -32.66 -16.81
N THR A 424 4.36 -31.86 -17.46
CA THR A 424 2.93 -32.23 -17.61
C THR A 424 2.64 -33.03 -18.88
N SER A 425 3.54 -33.05 -19.87
CA SER A 425 3.33 -33.69 -21.17
C SER A 425 3.97 -35.09 -21.29
N GLY A 426 3.40 -36.06 -20.58
CA GLY A 426 3.50 -37.48 -20.94
C GLY A 426 4.45 -38.36 -20.11
N LYS A 427 3.92 -39.51 -19.67
CA LYS A 427 4.57 -40.70 -19.07
C LYS A 427 5.47 -40.54 -17.83
N HIS A 428 6.13 -39.41 -17.60
CA HIS A 428 7.03 -39.17 -16.45
C HIS A 428 6.34 -38.71 -15.16
N ALA A 429 5.01 -38.56 -15.15
CA ALA A 429 4.25 -38.21 -13.93
C ALA A 429 4.34 -39.25 -12.80
N ARG A 430 4.84 -40.47 -13.08
CA ARG A 430 5.14 -41.51 -12.08
C ARG A 430 6.46 -41.20 -11.34
N GLY A 431 6.45 -40.18 -10.50
CA GLY A 431 7.61 -39.79 -9.69
C GLY A 431 7.48 -38.51 -8.87
N ILE A 432 6.31 -37.84 -8.89
CA ILE A 432 6.10 -36.61 -8.11
C ILE A 432 5.87 -37.00 -6.64
N SER A 433 6.92 -36.90 -5.82
CA SER A 433 6.80 -36.93 -4.36
C SER A 433 5.82 -35.86 -3.88
N PRO A 434 5.01 -36.12 -2.83
CA PRO A 434 4.19 -35.07 -2.22
C PRO A 434 5.07 -33.96 -1.66
N ALA A 435 4.59 -32.72 -1.72
CA ALA A 435 5.29 -31.58 -1.13
C ALA A 435 5.58 -31.83 0.36
N PRO A 436 6.81 -31.59 0.85
CA PRO A 436 7.15 -31.76 2.26
C PRO A 436 6.18 -31.00 3.18
N ASP A 437 5.69 -31.62 4.25
CA ASP A 437 5.12 -30.87 5.36
C ASP A 437 6.21 -30.62 6.40
N HIS A 438 6.38 -29.36 6.76
CA HIS A 438 7.38 -28.93 7.75
C HIS A 438 6.79 -28.89 9.16
N ARG A 439 5.45 -29.02 9.30
CA ARG A 439 4.75 -29.03 10.58
C ARG A 439 5.21 -30.21 11.43
N THR A 440 5.74 -29.91 12.61
CA THR A 440 6.03 -30.92 13.64
C THR A 440 4.91 -30.98 14.66
N GLU A 441 4.65 -32.17 15.21
CA GLU A 441 3.77 -32.35 16.37
C GLU A 441 4.39 -31.84 17.68
N ALA A 442 5.69 -31.54 17.66
CA ALA A 442 6.42 -30.98 18.79
C ALA A 442 5.95 -29.56 19.12
N GLY A 443 5.39 -29.38 20.32
CA GLY A 443 4.97 -28.08 20.86
C GLY A 443 6.14 -27.15 21.18
N LEU A 444 6.82 -26.63 20.15
CA LEU A 444 7.96 -25.72 20.30
C LEU A 444 7.56 -24.45 21.07
N ARG A 445 8.35 -24.10 22.09
CA ARG A 445 8.11 -22.94 22.97
C ARG A 445 8.54 -21.63 22.32
N ILE A 446 8.05 -21.34 21.12
CA ILE A 446 8.39 -20.15 20.32
C ILE A 446 7.14 -19.37 19.90
N ASP A 447 7.30 -18.06 19.69
CA ASP A 447 6.30 -17.24 18.98
C ASP A 447 6.50 -17.37 17.46
N PRO A 448 5.41 -17.53 16.67
CA PRO A 448 5.47 -17.47 15.21
C PRO A 448 5.73 -16.03 14.75
N LYS A 449 7.01 -15.64 14.84
CA LYS A 449 7.51 -14.30 14.61
C LYS A 449 8.94 -14.32 14.07
N VAL A 450 9.28 -13.41 13.17
CA VAL A 450 10.63 -13.27 12.61
C VAL A 450 11.39 -12.13 13.31
N LEU A 451 12.69 -12.31 13.59
CA LEU A 451 13.62 -11.21 13.91
C LEU A 451 14.48 -10.92 12.68
N VAL A 452 14.43 -9.69 12.16
CA VAL A 452 15.20 -9.27 10.98
C VAL A 452 16.28 -8.28 11.44
N PHE A 453 17.54 -8.66 11.29
CA PHE A 453 18.69 -7.78 11.47
C PHE A 453 19.00 -7.06 10.15
N VAL A 454 19.00 -5.73 10.22
CA VAL A 454 19.31 -4.83 9.10
C VAL A 454 20.54 -3.98 9.41
N GLU A 455 21.26 -3.53 8.40
CA GLU A 455 22.39 -2.60 8.58
C GLU A 455 21.91 -1.19 8.88
N THR A 456 20.78 -0.78 8.30
CA THR A 456 20.12 0.50 8.55
C THR A 456 18.60 0.36 8.48
N THR A 457 17.87 1.26 9.14
CA THR A 457 16.40 1.35 9.04
C THR A 457 15.87 1.67 7.63
N TYR A 458 16.74 1.93 6.66
CA TYR A 458 16.41 2.31 5.29
C TYR A 458 16.91 1.32 4.23
N SER A 459 17.55 0.22 4.63
CA SER A 459 18.09 -0.79 3.72
C SER A 459 17.04 -1.30 2.72
N GLN A 460 17.45 -1.52 1.47
CA GLN A 460 16.51 -1.97 0.42
C GLN A 460 16.14 -3.44 0.61
N LEU A 461 17.08 -4.30 1.02
CA LEU A 461 16.81 -5.71 1.27
C LEU A 461 15.93 -5.90 2.52
N GLY A 462 16.25 -5.24 3.63
CA GLY A 462 15.42 -5.23 4.84
C GLY A 462 14.01 -4.69 4.59
N ARG A 463 13.86 -3.68 3.72
CA ARG A 463 12.55 -3.26 3.21
C ARG A 463 11.87 -4.39 2.43
N ASN A 464 12.50 -4.96 1.40
CA ASN A 464 11.94 -6.06 0.60
C ASN A 464 11.49 -7.25 1.47
N ILE A 465 12.32 -7.67 2.43
CA ILE A 465 12.01 -8.71 3.43
C ILE A 465 10.78 -8.32 4.24
N SER A 466 10.75 -7.10 4.80
CA SER A 466 9.63 -6.64 5.62
C SER A 466 8.31 -6.55 4.83
N GLU A 467 8.36 -6.15 3.56
CA GLU A 467 7.18 -6.07 2.70
C GLU A 467 6.61 -7.46 2.37
N LEU A 468 7.49 -8.45 2.14
CA LEU A 468 7.11 -9.84 1.91
C LEU A 468 6.49 -10.49 3.17
N LEU A 469 7.05 -10.20 4.34
CA LEU A 469 6.50 -10.62 5.65
C LEU A 469 5.12 -9.99 5.91
N VAL A 470 4.96 -8.69 5.64
CA VAL A 470 3.66 -7.97 5.74
C VAL A 470 2.61 -8.58 4.81
N TYR A 471 2.99 -8.92 3.58
CA TYR A 471 2.08 -9.53 2.60
C TYR A 471 1.55 -10.86 3.12
N ASN A 472 2.44 -11.74 3.58
CA ASN A 472 2.08 -13.06 4.12
C ASN A 472 1.53 -13.01 5.56
N ARG A 473 1.22 -11.82 6.11
CA ARG A 473 0.77 -11.56 7.49
C ARG A 473 1.70 -12.10 8.60
N ILE A 474 2.95 -12.37 8.28
CA ILE A 474 3.93 -12.88 9.24
C ILE A 474 4.34 -11.75 10.19
N LYS A 475 4.19 -11.99 11.49
CA LYS A 475 4.63 -11.05 12.54
C LYS A 475 6.15 -10.97 12.52
N TYR A 476 6.71 -9.77 12.66
CA TYR A 476 8.17 -9.58 12.65
C TYR A 476 8.63 -8.48 13.61
N LYS A 477 9.94 -8.33 13.73
CA LYS A 477 10.62 -7.17 14.32
C LYS A 477 11.86 -6.87 13.48
N ILE A 478 12.08 -5.60 13.14
CA ILE A 478 13.36 -5.14 12.60
C ILE A 478 14.22 -4.67 13.78
N GLU A 479 15.50 -5.01 13.76
CA GLU A 479 16.54 -4.41 14.60
C GLU A 479 17.73 -4.00 13.74
N VAL A 480 18.34 -2.85 14.05
CA VAL A 480 19.60 -2.44 13.42
C VAL A 480 20.73 -3.22 14.09
N ALA A 481 21.59 -3.87 13.30
CA ALA A 481 22.74 -4.61 13.78
C ALA A 481 23.68 -3.68 14.59
N GLY A 482 23.84 -3.97 15.88
CA GLY A 482 24.54 -3.10 16.82
C GLY A 482 24.90 -3.82 18.13
N LYS A 483 25.43 -3.07 19.10
CA LYS A 483 26.11 -3.62 20.30
C LYS A 483 25.24 -4.39 21.31
N SER A 484 23.94 -4.55 21.08
CA SER A 484 23.03 -5.19 22.02
C SER A 484 21.85 -5.86 21.31
N LEU A 485 21.66 -7.15 21.54
CA LEU A 485 20.49 -7.88 21.07
C LEU A 485 19.19 -7.40 21.77
N PRO A 486 18.01 -7.54 21.12
CA PRO A 486 16.73 -7.44 21.80
C PRO A 486 16.54 -8.61 22.78
N SER A 487 15.57 -8.53 23.70
CA SER A 487 15.18 -9.74 24.45
C SER A 487 14.69 -10.81 23.48
N LEU A 488 15.36 -11.97 23.53
CA LEU A 488 15.07 -13.15 22.71
C LEU A 488 14.00 -14.04 23.36
N THR A 489 13.92 -14.05 24.69
CA THR A 489 12.91 -14.77 25.48
C THR A 489 11.95 -13.84 26.20
N ASN A 490 10.81 -14.40 26.60
CA ASN A 490 9.83 -13.85 27.53
C ASN A 490 9.34 -15.00 28.43
N LEU A 491 9.67 -14.95 29.72
CA LEU A 491 9.59 -16.12 30.62
C LEU A 491 10.37 -17.31 30.02
N ASP A 492 9.78 -18.50 29.95
CA ASP A 492 10.35 -19.72 29.35
C ASP A 492 10.06 -19.88 27.85
N LYS A 493 9.56 -18.82 27.19
CA LYS A 493 9.19 -18.84 25.77
C LYS A 493 10.12 -17.99 24.91
N GLY A 494 10.58 -18.55 23.79
CA GLY A 494 11.28 -17.81 22.73
C GLY A 494 10.33 -16.89 21.97
N ARG A 495 10.80 -15.69 21.61
CA ARG A 495 9.98 -14.61 21.02
C ARG A 495 10.05 -14.54 19.49
N TYR A 496 10.88 -15.37 18.88
CA TYR A 496 11.09 -15.42 17.43
C TYR A 496 11.37 -16.87 17.00
N GLY A 497 10.69 -17.33 15.96
CA GLY A 497 10.83 -18.69 15.41
C GLY A 497 11.87 -18.80 14.29
N VAL A 498 12.26 -17.68 13.66
CA VAL A 498 13.37 -17.60 12.70
C VAL A 498 14.10 -16.27 12.86
N ILE A 499 15.44 -16.29 12.75
CA ILE A 499 16.28 -15.10 12.67
C ILE A 499 16.71 -14.89 11.22
N VAL A 500 16.66 -13.65 10.72
CA VAL A 500 17.05 -13.28 9.35
C VAL A 500 18.11 -12.18 9.42
N PHE A 501 19.21 -12.35 8.71
CA PHE A 501 20.24 -11.34 8.51
C PHE A 501 20.25 -10.89 7.05
N GLU A 502 20.00 -9.60 6.78
CA GLU A 502 20.11 -9.05 5.42
C GLU A 502 21.56 -8.98 4.91
N ASN A 503 22.52 -8.99 5.84
CA ASN A 503 23.92 -9.25 5.56
C ASN A 503 24.46 -10.24 6.59
N LEU A 504 24.84 -11.44 6.13
CA LEU A 504 25.41 -12.52 6.92
C LEU A 504 26.67 -12.08 7.69
N ASP A 505 27.46 -11.12 7.19
CA ASP A 505 28.64 -10.62 7.91
C ASP A 505 28.31 -10.03 9.29
N LYS A 506 27.09 -9.51 9.48
CA LYS A 506 26.64 -9.01 10.79
C LYS A 506 26.40 -10.14 11.82
N TYR A 507 26.30 -11.39 11.37
CA TYR A 507 26.30 -12.60 12.19
C TYR A 507 27.71 -13.20 12.34
N LEU A 508 28.55 -13.14 11.30
CA LEU A 508 29.94 -13.62 11.33
C LEU A 508 30.88 -12.72 12.17
N HIS A 509 30.59 -11.42 12.24
CA HIS A 509 31.37 -10.40 12.94
C HIS A 509 30.65 -9.82 14.17
N MET A 510 29.56 -10.47 14.62
CA MET A 510 28.92 -10.16 15.91
C MET A 510 29.94 -10.35 17.06
N ASP A 511 29.86 -9.51 18.09
CA ASP A 511 30.72 -9.68 19.26
C ASP A 511 30.45 -11.03 19.95
N LYS A 512 31.49 -11.59 20.58
CA LYS A 512 31.45 -12.95 21.13
C LYS A 512 30.27 -13.18 22.08
N TRP A 513 29.95 -12.21 22.94
CA TRP A 513 28.89 -12.37 23.94
C TRP A 513 27.48 -12.36 23.32
N ASN A 514 27.18 -11.39 22.46
CA ASN A 514 25.90 -11.39 21.73
C ASN A 514 25.80 -12.65 20.83
N ARG A 515 26.90 -13.06 20.18
CA ARG A 515 26.92 -14.26 19.33
C ARG A 515 26.67 -15.55 20.12
N GLU A 516 27.34 -15.75 21.26
CA GLU A 516 27.12 -16.91 22.14
C GLU A 516 25.70 -16.94 22.71
N LEU A 517 25.13 -15.78 23.04
CA LEU A 517 23.74 -15.66 23.50
C LEU A 517 22.73 -16.03 22.41
N LEU A 518 22.95 -15.57 21.17
CA LEU A 518 22.11 -15.89 20.02
C LEU A 518 22.24 -17.37 19.63
N ASP A 519 23.45 -17.90 19.53
CA ASP A 519 23.70 -19.30 19.17
C ASP A 519 23.23 -20.27 20.28
N LYS A 520 23.22 -19.83 21.55
CA LYS A 520 22.52 -20.55 22.62
C LYS A 520 21.00 -20.55 22.38
N TYR A 521 20.39 -19.39 22.11
CA TYR A 521 18.96 -19.27 21.85
C TYR A 521 18.51 -20.13 20.66
N CYS A 522 19.27 -20.12 19.55
CA CYS A 522 18.98 -20.93 18.37
C CYS A 522 18.93 -22.42 18.68
N ARG A 523 19.87 -22.94 19.49
CA ARG A 523 19.88 -24.34 19.93
C ARG A 523 18.77 -24.65 20.95
N GLU A 524 18.61 -23.83 21.99
CA GLU A 524 17.66 -24.06 23.10
C GLU A 524 16.19 -24.06 22.62
N TYR A 525 15.86 -23.26 21.60
CA TYR A 525 14.49 -23.12 21.06
C TYR A 525 14.30 -23.72 19.66
N SER A 526 15.32 -24.41 19.10
CA SER A 526 15.33 -24.94 17.72
C SER A 526 15.00 -23.89 16.65
N VAL A 527 15.57 -22.69 16.79
CA VAL A 527 15.33 -21.55 15.90
C VAL A 527 16.42 -21.49 14.83
N GLY A 528 16.02 -21.59 13.56
CA GLY A 528 16.94 -21.50 12.42
C GLY A 528 17.29 -20.08 12.00
N VAL A 529 18.32 -19.96 11.15
CA VAL A 529 18.86 -18.69 10.66
C VAL A 529 18.81 -18.60 9.13
N ILE A 530 18.26 -17.51 8.59
CA ILE A 530 18.40 -17.14 7.17
C ILE A 530 19.47 -16.06 7.05
N GLY A 531 20.41 -16.21 6.13
CA GLY A 531 21.45 -15.22 5.84
C GLY A 531 21.54 -14.90 4.36
N PHE A 532 21.60 -13.62 4.03
CA PHE A 532 21.95 -13.16 2.68
C PHE A 532 23.43 -12.78 2.66
N VAL A 533 24.19 -13.28 1.70
CA VAL A 533 25.53 -12.75 1.40
C VAL A 533 25.35 -11.45 0.62
N SER A 534 25.92 -10.35 1.12
CA SER A 534 25.94 -9.09 0.36
C SER A 534 27.08 -9.10 -0.65
N PRO A 535 26.90 -8.51 -1.85
CA PRO A 535 28.02 -8.27 -2.75
C PRO A 535 28.99 -7.27 -2.13
N SER A 536 30.28 -7.55 -2.30
CA SER A 536 31.40 -6.73 -1.84
C SER A 536 31.99 -5.93 -3.01
N GLU A 537 32.49 -4.72 -2.75
CA GLU A 537 33.20 -3.93 -3.77
C GLU A 537 34.43 -4.69 -4.32
N GLU A 538 35.07 -5.50 -3.47
CA GLU A 538 36.10 -6.47 -3.86
C GLU A 538 35.46 -7.79 -4.30
N THR A 539 35.85 -8.30 -5.47
CA THR A 539 35.42 -9.63 -5.93
C THR A 539 36.13 -10.73 -5.15
N LEU A 540 35.39 -11.38 -4.25
CA LEU A 540 35.87 -12.54 -3.51
C LEU A 540 35.95 -13.74 -4.45
N VAL A 541 37.04 -14.50 -4.36
CA VAL A 541 37.27 -15.73 -5.11
C VAL A 541 37.73 -16.81 -4.13
N ALA A 542 36.90 -17.84 -3.94
CA ALA A 542 37.12 -18.90 -2.94
C ALA A 542 37.43 -18.36 -1.52
N ALA A 543 36.77 -17.27 -1.11
CA ALA A 543 36.94 -16.71 0.23
C ALA A 543 36.17 -17.56 1.26
N GLN A 544 36.85 -18.07 2.29
CA GLN A 544 36.20 -18.91 3.30
C GLN A 544 35.33 -18.07 4.25
N LEU A 545 34.08 -18.47 4.45
CA LEU A 545 33.19 -17.88 5.46
C LEU A 545 33.74 -18.14 6.87
N ARG A 546 33.92 -17.08 7.64
CA ARG A 546 34.56 -17.13 8.97
C ARG A 546 33.85 -18.11 9.91
N GLY A 547 34.53 -19.21 10.24
CA GLY A 547 34.03 -20.24 11.15
C GLY A 547 33.27 -21.39 10.49
N PHE A 548 33.16 -21.42 9.15
CA PHE A 548 32.43 -22.45 8.41
C PHE A 548 33.29 -23.04 7.28
N PRO A 549 33.19 -24.35 6.96
CA PRO A 549 33.86 -24.96 5.81
C PRO A 549 33.06 -24.73 4.52
N VAL A 550 32.82 -23.45 4.21
CA VAL A 550 32.14 -22.95 3.00
C VAL A 550 32.98 -21.82 2.43
N PHE A 551 33.20 -21.86 1.13
CA PHE A 551 33.91 -20.85 0.35
C PHE A 551 32.92 -20.12 -0.56
N VAL A 552 33.13 -18.83 -0.77
CA VAL A 552 32.25 -17.97 -1.55
C VAL A 552 33.03 -17.30 -2.69
N HIS A 553 32.36 -17.18 -3.84
CA HIS A 553 32.79 -16.32 -4.93
C HIS A 553 31.69 -15.26 -5.16
N THR A 554 32.04 -13.98 -5.28
CA THR A 554 31.07 -12.88 -5.46
C THR A 554 31.15 -12.25 -6.86
N ASN A 555 30.26 -11.30 -7.15
CA ASN A 555 30.25 -10.46 -8.34
C ASN A 555 30.23 -11.26 -9.66
N LEU A 556 29.37 -12.29 -9.71
CA LEU A 556 29.18 -13.14 -10.88
C LEU A 556 27.90 -12.78 -11.66
N ARG A 557 27.98 -12.89 -12.99
CA ARG A 557 26.83 -12.95 -13.88
C ARG A 557 26.38 -14.39 -14.09
N LEU A 558 25.12 -14.65 -13.77
CA LEU A 558 24.52 -15.98 -13.79
C LEU A 558 23.30 -16.05 -14.72
N ARG A 559 22.94 -17.27 -15.13
CA ARG A 559 21.85 -17.58 -16.04
C ARG A 559 21.27 -18.98 -15.76
N ASP A 560 20.07 -19.24 -16.27
CA ASP A 560 19.47 -20.58 -16.35
C ASP A 560 19.40 -21.32 -14.99
N ALA A 561 18.67 -20.75 -14.01
CA ALA A 561 18.59 -21.29 -12.64
C ALA A 561 17.67 -22.53 -12.54
N SER A 562 18.03 -23.50 -11.68
CA SER A 562 17.32 -24.76 -11.47
C SER A 562 17.37 -25.20 -10.00
N LEU A 563 16.32 -25.88 -9.52
CA LEU A 563 16.19 -26.32 -8.13
C LEU A 563 16.60 -27.78 -7.91
N ASN A 564 17.10 -28.10 -6.72
CA ASN A 564 17.33 -29.47 -6.24
C ASN A 564 15.99 -30.15 -5.87
N PRO A 565 15.48 -31.13 -6.65
CA PRO A 565 14.19 -31.78 -6.38
C PRO A 565 14.21 -32.70 -5.15
N ALA A 566 15.37 -33.00 -4.59
CA ALA A 566 15.51 -33.77 -3.34
C ALA A 566 15.54 -32.88 -2.09
N SER A 567 15.69 -31.55 -2.23
CA SER A 567 15.83 -30.66 -1.07
C SER A 567 14.56 -30.66 -0.21
N PRO A 568 14.66 -30.94 1.10
CA PRO A 568 13.51 -31.03 2.00
C PRO A 568 12.87 -29.67 2.32
N VAL A 569 13.38 -28.57 1.75
CA VAL A 569 12.90 -27.20 1.95
C VAL A 569 11.75 -26.83 0.99
N LEU A 570 11.64 -27.52 -0.16
CA LEU A 570 10.77 -27.11 -1.28
C LEU A 570 9.30 -27.53 -1.08
N ARG A 571 8.60 -26.88 -0.13
CA ARG A 571 7.18 -27.12 0.18
C ARG A 571 6.25 -26.32 -0.72
N LEU A 572 6.38 -25.00 -0.75
CA LEU A 572 5.62 -24.08 -1.60
C LEU A 572 6.11 -24.14 -3.05
N THR A 573 7.43 -24.12 -3.22
CA THR A 573 8.12 -24.10 -4.50
C THR A 573 8.19 -25.51 -5.10
N ARG A 574 8.10 -25.62 -6.43
CA ARG A 574 8.23 -26.89 -7.17
C ARG A 574 9.51 -26.89 -8.00
N ALA A 575 10.31 -27.93 -7.84
CA ALA A 575 11.41 -28.26 -8.75
C ALA A 575 10.90 -29.05 -9.97
N GLY A 576 11.65 -29.03 -11.07
CA GLY A 576 11.34 -29.77 -12.31
C GLY A 576 11.39 -28.93 -13.59
N GLU A 577 11.49 -27.61 -13.47
CA GLU A 577 11.74 -26.68 -14.58
C GLU A 577 13.00 -25.83 -14.31
N THR A 578 13.49 -25.18 -15.36
CA THR A 578 14.62 -24.24 -15.33
C THR A 578 14.13 -22.83 -15.66
N ALA A 579 14.57 -21.84 -14.89
CA ALA A 579 14.32 -20.43 -15.13
C ALA A 579 15.34 -19.90 -16.15
N TRP A 580 15.05 -20.14 -17.43
CA TRP A 580 15.92 -19.79 -18.56
C TRP A 580 16.10 -18.28 -18.74
N GLY A 581 17.29 -17.89 -19.18
CA GLY A 581 17.71 -16.49 -19.39
C GLY A 581 18.72 -16.01 -18.36
N ALA A 582 19.16 -14.75 -18.50
CA ALA A 582 20.03 -14.11 -17.51
C ALA A 582 19.28 -13.87 -16.19
N LEU A 583 19.95 -14.11 -15.06
CA LEU A 583 19.40 -13.78 -13.75
C LEU A 583 19.53 -12.26 -13.49
N PRO A 584 18.65 -11.66 -12.68
CA PRO A 584 18.70 -10.22 -12.42
C PRO A 584 19.91 -9.85 -11.55
N GLY A 585 20.72 -8.90 -12.03
CA GLY A 585 21.90 -8.38 -11.33
C GLY A 585 23.23 -8.99 -11.78
N ASP A 586 24.30 -8.20 -11.66
CA ASP A 586 25.69 -8.59 -11.96
C ASP A 586 26.44 -9.04 -10.69
N ASP A 587 25.76 -9.03 -9.55
CA ASP A 587 26.29 -8.98 -8.19
C ASP A 587 26.13 -10.31 -7.42
N TRP A 588 26.00 -11.44 -8.12
CA TRP A 588 25.71 -12.72 -7.47
C TRP A 588 26.90 -13.31 -6.74
N ALA A 589 26.63 -13.84 -5.55
CA ALA A 589 27.49 -14.76 -4.83
C ALA A 589 27.08 -16.22 -5.08
N VAL A 590 28.06 -17.13 -5.06
CA VAL A 590 27.85 -18.58 -5.16
C VAL A 590 28.69 -19.33 -4.12
N PHE A 591 28.20 -20.48 -3.67
CA PHE A 591 28.78 -21.25 -2.58
C PHE A 591 29.49 -22.52 -3.08
N GLN A 592 30.68 -22.77 -2.55
CA GLN A 592 31.40 -24.05 -2.66
C GLN A 592 31.59 -24.63 -1.25
N HIS A 593 31.31 -25.93 -1.06
CA HIS A 593 31.44 -26.61 0.23
C HIS A 593 32.13 -27.97 0.05
N ASN A 594 32.76 -28.46 1.13
CA ASN A 594 33.43 -29.76 1.18
C ASN A 594 32.94 -30.64 2.36
N HIS A 595 31.84 -30.26 3.00
CA HIS A 595 31.29 -30.93 4.18
C HIS A 595 29.81 -31.33 3.98
N SER A 596 29.42 -32.47 4.54
CA SER A 596 28.09 -33.11 4.38
C SER A 596 26.92 -32.40 5.08
N THR A 597 27.21 -31.40 5.92
CA THR A 597 26.15 -30.54 6.50
C THR A 597 25.55 -29.60 5.46
N TYR A 598 26.22 -29.38 4.33
CA TYR A 598 25.81 -28.43 3.31
C TYR A 598 25.20 -29.12 2.10
N GLU A 599 24.07 -28.60 1.64
CA GLU A 599 23.31 -29.13 0.50
C GLU A 599 22.78 -27.99 -0.37
N PRO A 600 22.98 -28.01 -1.71
CA PRO A 600 22.38 -27.04 -2.61
C PRO A 600 20.85 -27.11 -2.64
N ILE A 601 20.18 -25.95 -2.60
CA ILE A 601 18.74 -25.81 -2.86
C ILE A 601 18.51 -25.34 -4.30
N GLU A 602 19.33 -24.39 -4.77
CA GLU A 602 19.27 -23.79 -6.11
C GLU A 602 20.68 -23.76 -6.72
N TRP A 603 20.75 -24.01 -8.02
CA TRP A 603 21.93 -23.81 -8.85
C TRP A 603 21.64 -22.88 -10.03
N ALA A 604 22.68 -22.21 -10.53
CA ALA A 604 22.66 -21.50 -11.81
C ALA A 604 23.92 -21.78 -12.64
N GLN A 605 23.89 -21.43 -13.92
CA GLN A 605 25.06 -21.48 -14.81
C GLN A 605 25.75 -20.12 -14.87
N ARG A 606 27.07 -20.10 -15.14
CA ARG A 606 27.81 -18.87 -15.43
C ARG A 606 27.40 -18.32 -16.80
N ASN A 607 27.26 -16.99 -16.94
CA ASN A 607 27.01 -16.41 -18.27
C ASN A 607 28.25 -16.53 -19.16
N SER A 608 28.16 -17.32 -20.23
CA SER A 608 29.27 -17.68 -21.12
C SER A 608 29.58 -16.64 -22.21
N GLN A 609 28.82 -15.55 -22.30
CA GLN A 609 29.06 -14.50 -23.31
C GLN A 609 30.14 -13.48 -22.91
N ASP A 610 30.49 -13.37 -21.61
CA ASP A 610 31.45 -12.38 -21.11
C ASP A 610 32.91 -12.87 -21.09
N TYR A 611 33.16 -14.16 -21.37
CA TYR A 611 34.50 -14.76 -21.37
C TYR A 611 34.70 -15.65 -22.60
N PRO A 612 35.82 -15.52 -23.34
CA PRO A 612 36.20 -16.49 -24.35
C PRO A 612 36.29 -17.89 -23.74
N SER A 613 35.88 -18.92 -24.47
CA SER A 613 36.01 -20.30 -24.04
C SER A 613 37.49 -20.67 -23.91
N ASP A 614 37.98 -20.88 -22.70
CA ASP A 614 39.29 -21.48 -22.48
C ASP A 614 39.37 -22.82 -23.22
N SER A 615 40.47 -23.02 -23.96
CA SER A 615 40.65 -24.09 -24.95
C SER A 615 40.86 -25.47 -24.33
N GLY A 616 39.86 -25.97 -23.59
CA GLY A 616 40.02 -27.12 -22.69
C GLY A 616 38.76 -27.90 -22.32
N GLY A 617 37.65 -27.75 -23.05
CA GLY A 617 36.53 -28.72 -23.03
C GLY A 617 35.88 -29.03 -21.68
N GLN A 618 36.01 -28.14 -20.68
CA GLN A 618 35.46 -28.40 -19.34
C GLN A 618 33.93 -28.35 -19.33
N VAL A 619 33.32 -29.36 -18.70
CA VAL A 619 31.88 -29.35 -18.40
C VAL A 619 31.59 -28.18 -17.45
N HIS A 620 30.74 -27.24 -17.86
CA HIS A 620 30.30 -26.14 -17.01
C HIS A 620 29.48 -26.69 -15.83
N LEU A 621 30.13 -26.85 -14.68
CA LEU A 621 29.49 -27.32 -13.45
C LEU A 621 28.46 -26.28 -12.95
N PRO A 622 27.29 -26.73 -12.46
CA PRO A 622 26.30 -25.86 -11.86
C PRO A 622 26.83 -25.19 -10.59
N LEU A 623 26.61 -23.88 -10.45
CA LEU A 623 27.07 -23.06 -9.31
C LEU A 623 25.92 -22.88 -8.31
N THR A 624 26.13 -23.25 -7.05
CA THR A 624 25.11 -23.16 -6.00
C THR A 624 24.81 -21.71 -5.61
N THR A 625 23.59 -21.24 -5.87
CA THR A 625 23.10 -19.89 -5.55
C THR A 625 22.37 -19.81 -4.20
N VAL A 626 21.77 -20.92 -3.75
CA VAL A 626 21.13 -21.04 -2.43
C VAL A 626 21.56 -22.34 -1.76
N LEU A 627 22.07 -22.25 -0.52
CA LEU A 627 22.67 -23.36 0.22
C LEU A 627 21.93 -23.62 1.54
N GLN A 628 21.60 -24.87 1.82
CA GLN A 628 21.14 -25.35 3.12
C GLN A 628 22.33 -25.72 4.01
N ASP A 629 22.27 -25.39 5.29
CA ASP A 629 23.07 -25.98 6.37
C ASP A 629 22.15 -26.81 7.27
N HIS A 630 22.41 -28.10 7.34
CA HIS A 630 21.73 -29.05 8.23
C HIS A 630 22.11 -28.87 9.70
N GLY A 631 23.11 -28.04 10.02
CA GLY A 631 23.54 -27.70 11.38
C GLY A 631 24.37 -28.78 12.08
N GLN A 632 25.00 -29.70 11.33
CA GLN A 632 25.74 -30.84 11.92
C GLN A 632 27.01 -30.41 12.68
N LEU A 633 27.52 -29.19 12.44
CA LEU A 633 28.75 -28.67 13.06
C LEU A 633 28.51 -27.95 14.39
N ASP A 634 27.37 -27.26 14.56
CA ASP A 634 27.09 -26.43 15.73
C ASP A 634 25.65 -26.47 16.26
N GLY A 635 24.80 -27.33 15.69
CA GLY A 635 23.41 -27.53 16.10
C GLY A 635 22.42 -26.49 15.59
N ILE A 636 22.81 -25.60 14.68
CA ILE A 636 21.95 -24.52 14.16
C ILE A 636 21.71 -24.72 12.67
N LYS A 637 20.45 -24.96 12.27
CA LYS A 637 20.06 -25.04 10.86
C LYS A 637 20.08 -23.67 10.19
N ARG A 638 20.56 -23.58 8.95
CA ARG A 638 20.64 -22.32 8.19
C ARG A 638 20.20 -22.49 6.74
N ILE A 639 19.78 -21.39 6.13
CA ILE A 639 19.64 -21.27 4.67
C ILE A 639 20.33 -19.97 4.24
N LEU A 640 21.27 -20.09 3.32
CA LEU A 640 22.13 -19.01 2.85
C LEU A 640 21.79 -18.66 1.40
N PHE A 641 21.53 -17.39 1.13
CA PHE A 641 21.20 -16.85 -0.19
C PHE A 641 22.41 -16.10 -0.77
N GLY A 642 22.78 -16.43 -2.01
CA GLY A 642 23.87 -15.80 -2.75
C GLY A 642 23.46 -14.52 -3.50
N SER A 643 22.17 -14.21 -3.56
CA SER A 643 21.69 -12.90 -4.00
C SER A 643 20.40 -12.52 -3.28
N ASN A 644 20.01 -11.26 -3.43
CA ASN A 644 18.89 -10.61 -2.77
C ASN A 644 17.50 -11.09 -3.29
N LEU A 645 16.42 -10.45 -2.83
CA LEU A 645 15.03 -10.77 -3.21
C LEU A 645 14.53 -10.06 -4.50
N HIS A 646 15.42 -9.66 -5.42
CA HIS A 646 15.00 -9.18 -6.75
C HIS A 646 14.62 -10.33 -7.69
N PHE A 647 15.29 -11.48 -7.61
CA PHE A 647 14.85 -12.68 -8.32
C PHE A 647 13.57 -13.23 -7.69
N TRP A 648 12.57 -13.57 -8.52
CA TRP A 648 11.27 -14.02 -8.04
C TRP A 648 11.33 -15.40 -7.37
N LEU A 649 12.22 -16.29 -7.82
CA LEU A 649 12.39 -17.63 -7.25
C LEU A 649 12.93 -17.56 -5.82
N HIS A 650 13.90 -16.67 -5.55
CA HIS A 650 14.37 -16.36 -4.21
C HIS A 650 13.25 -15.93 -3.24
N ARG A 651 12.16 -15.31 -3.72
CA ARG A 651 11.00 -14.97 -2.86
C ARG A 651 10.21 -16.20 -2.43
N LEU A 652 10.08 -17.19 -3.31
CA LEU A 652 9.45 -18.49 -3.00
C LEU A 652 10.34 -19.27 -2.02
N LEU A 653 11.63 -19.39 -2.34
CA LEU A 653 12.63 -20.04 -1.50
C LEU A 653 12.78 -19.37 -0.13
N PHE A 654 12.59 -18.06 0.00
CA PHE A 654 12.58 -17.38 1.29
C PHE A 654 11.35 -17.73 2.14
N LEU A 655 10.17 -17.84 1.54
CA LEU A 655 8.98 -18.33 2.24
C LEU A 655 9.11 -19.80 2.63
N ASP A 656 9.72 -20.63 1.79
CA ASP A 656 10.05 -22.02 2.09
C ASP A 656 11.13 -22.16 3.17
N ALA A 657 12.12 -21.28 3.19
CA ALA A 657 13.13 -21.21 4.25
C ALA A 657 12.49 -20.82 5.60
N LEU A 658 11.61 -19.81 5.64
CA LEU A 658 10.84 -19.48 6.84
C LEU A 658 9.96 -20.66 7.29
N SER A 659 9.32 -21.33 6.33
CA SER A 659 8.45 -22.49 6.54
C SER A 659 9.23 -23.68 7.16
N TYR A 660 10.41 -24.01 6.61
CA TYR A 660 11.28 -25.10 7.08
C TYR A 660 11.91 -24.80 8.44
N LEU A 661 12.55 -23.62 8.57
CA LEU A 661 13.30 -23.23 9.77
C LEU A 661 12.40 -22.87 10.97
N SER A 662 11.08 -22.72 10.76
CA SER A 662 10.08 -22.54 11.83
C SER A 662 9.25 -23.80 12.13
N HIS A 663 9.60 -24.95 11.54
CA HIS A 663 8.85 -26.20 11.68
C HIS A 663 7.35 -26.03 11.34
N GLY A 664 7.08 -25.37 10.22
CA GLY A 664 5.73 -25.12 9.72
C GLY A 664 4.97 -23.97 10.39
N GLN A 665 5.48 -23.37 11.47
CA GLN A 665 4.74 -22.34 12.22
C GLN A 665 4.55 -21.01 11.49
N LEU A 666 5.44 -20.68 10.54
CA LEU A 666 5.33 -19.51 9.66
C LEU A 666 4.68 -19.82 8.31
N SER A 667 4.16 -21.03 8.11
CA SER A 667 3.66 -21.50 6.81
C SER A 667 2.19 -21.16 6.57
N LEU A 668 1.90 -20.56 5.43
CA LEU A 668 0.55 -20.54 4.86
C LEU A 668 0.12 -21.96 4.39
N SER A 669 -1.19 -22.15 4.22
CA SER A 669 -1.72 -23.32 3.47
C SER A 669 -1.14 -23.33 2.05
N LEU A 670 -1.15 -24.49 1.39
CA LEU A 670 -0.89 -24.60 -0.05
C LEU A 670 -2.17 -24.37 -0.89
N GLU A 671 -3.34 -24.24 -0.27
CA GLU A 671 -4.61 -23.99 -0.95
C GLU A 671 -4.77 -22.52 -1.32
N ARG A 672 -5.26 -22.25 -2.53
CA ARG A 672 -5.54 -20.90 -3.04
C ARG A 672 -6.93 -20.86 -3.67
N MET A 673 -7.79 -20.03 -3.09
CA MET A 673 -9.07 -19.72 -3.71
C MET A 673 -8.88 -18.59 -4.72
N ILE A 674 -9.45 -18.75 -5.92
CA ILE A 674 -9.44 -17.76 -7.00
C ILE A 674 -10.87 -17.53 -7.48
N LEU A 675 -11.29 -16.27 -7.46
CA LEU A 675 -12.48 -15.75 -8.12
C LEU A 675 -12.05 -14.64 -9.10
N VAL A 676 -12.64 -14.62 -10.30
CA VAL A 676 -12.43 -13.54 -11.27
C VAL A 676 -13.79 -12.93 -11.58
N ASP A 677 -13.97 -11.70 -11.13
CA ASP A 677 -15.13 -10.88 -11.41
C ASP A 677 -14.92 -10.10 -12.70
N ILE A 678 -15.94 -10.04 -13.56
CA ILE A 678 -16.01 -9.24 -14.78
C ILE A 678 -17.05 -8.14 -14.56
N ASP A 679 -16.59 -6.95 -14.19
CA ASP A 679 -17.43 -5.75 -14.05
C ASP A 679 -17.86 -5.23 -15.44
N ASP A 680 -18.71 -4.20 -15.47
CA ASP A 680 -19.13 -3.48 -16.68
C ASP A 680 -19.88 -4.30 -17.75
N ILE A 681 -20.49 -5.43 -17.39
CA ILE A 681 -21.34 -6.20 -18.32
C ILE A 681 -22.53 -5.33 -18.77
N PHE A 682 -22.67 -5.21 -20.09
CA PHE A 682 -23.53 -4.29 -20.84
C PHE A 682 -23.15 -2.80 -20.80
N VAL A 683 -22.20 -2.33 -19.98
CA VAL A 683 -21.92 -0.88 -19.82
C VAL A 683 -21.13 -0.30 -21.01
N GLY A 684 -20.17 -1.05 -21.54
CA GLY A 684 -19.14 -0.55 -22.46
C GLY A 684 -19.65 0.14 -23.73
N GLU A 685 -18.90 1.16 -24.17
CA GLU A 685 -19.16 1.94 -25.37
C GLU A 685 -19.14 1.09 -26.65
N LYS A 686 -19.87 1.54 -27.68
CA LYS A 686 -19.94 0.91 -29.00
C LYS A 686 -18.54 0.77 -29.63
N GLY A 687 -18.19 -0.45 -30.02
CA GLY A 687 -16.83 -0.83 -30.46
C GLY A 687 -15.91 -1.34 -29.35
N THR A 688 -16.41 -1.47 -28.10
CA THR A 688 -15.65 -2.00 -26.95
C THR A 688 -16.31 -3.20 -26.25
N ARG A 689 -17.49 -3.62 -26.71
CA ARG A 689 -18.28 -4.69 -26.08
C ARG A 689 -17.88 -6.06 -26.61
N LEU A 690 -18.46 -7.12 -26.03
CA LEU A 690 -18.23 -8.48 -26.49
C LEU A 690 -19.07 -8.79 -27.72
N ARG A 691 -18.51 -9.59 -28.63
CA ARG A 691 -19.21 -10.20 -29.77
C ARG A 691 -19.42 -11.70 -29.50
N PRO A 692 -20.29 -12.41 -30.24
CA PRO A 692 -20.51 -13.85 -30.06
C PRO A 692 -19.24 -14.71 -30.09
N ASP A 693 -18.21 -14.31 -30.85
CA ASP A 693 -16.92 -15.00 -30.88
C ASP A 693 -16.12 -14.82 -29.58
N ASP A 694 -16.18 -13.63 -28.98
CA ASP A 694 -15.50 -13.30 -27.72
C ASP A 694 -16.18 -14.01 -26.53
N VAL A 695 -17.52 -14.09 -26.53
CA VAL A 695 -18.28 -14.87 -25.53
C VAL A 695 -18.07 -16.37 -25.69
N ARG A 696 -18.00 -16.91 -26.92
CA ARG A 696 -17.61 -18.32 -27.15
C ARG A 696 -16.21 -18.62 -26.61
N ALA A 697 -15.26 -17.70 -26.78
CA ALA A 697 -13.90 -17.85 -26.23
C ALA A 697 -13.86 -17.76 -24.70
N LEU A 698 -14.70 -16.90 -24.09
CA LEU A 698 -14.88 -16.81 -22.64
C LEU A 698 -15.35 -18.15 -22.05
N ILE A 699 -16.40 -18.76 -22.61
CA ILE A 699 -16.93 -20.06 -22.17
C ILE A 699 -15.90 -21.19 -22.39
N ALA A 700 -15.21 -21.21 -23.54
CA ALA A 700 -14.19 -22.21 -23.84
C ALA A 700 -13.00 -22.12 -22.85
N THR A 701 -12.52 -20.91 -22.58
CA THR A 701 -11.40 -20.70 -21.64
C THR A 701 -11.83 -20.96 -20.20
N GLN A 702 -13.07 -20.64 -19.82
CA GLN A 702 -13.63 -21.03 -18.51
C GLN A 702 -13.53 -22.53 -18.30
N LYS A 703 -13.92 -23.34 -19.30
CA LYS A 703 -13.88 -24.81 -19.22
C LYS A 703 -12.45 -25.35 -19.16
N ILE A 704 -11.49 -24.70 -19.83
CA ILE A 704 -10.06 -25.01 -19.70
C ILE A 704 -9.56 -24.67 -18.28
N ILE A 705 -9.87 -23.49 -17.75
CA ILE A 705 -9.45 -23.07 -16.40
C ILE A 705 -10.09 -23.97 -15.33
N ALA A 706 -11.37 -24.34 -15.47
CA ALA A 706 -12.06 -25.23 -14.53
C ALA A 706 -11.42 -26.63 -14.41
N SER A 707 -10.72 -27.11 -15.45
CA SER A 707 -9.94 -28.35 -15.38
C SER A 707 -8.65 -28.22 -14.54
N MET A 708 -8.15 -26.99 -14.35
CA MET A 708 -6.96 -26.66 -13.56
C MET A 708 -7.29 -26.08 -12.18
N VAL A 709 -8.50 -25.54 -12.01
CA VAL A 709 -9.02 -24.84 -10.83
C VAL A 709 -10.45 -25.31 -10.59
N PRO A 710 -10.67 -26.39 -9.81
CA PRO A 710 -12.00 -26.95 -9.60
C PRO A 710 -13.00 -25.92 -9.06
N GLY A 711 -14.22 -25.94 -9.62
CA GLY A 711 -15.30 -25.00 -9.29
C GLY A 711 -15.24 -23.65 -10.02
N PHE A 712 -14.18 -23.37 -10.82
CA PHE A 712 -14.02 -22.06 -11.45
C PHE A 712 -15.12 -21.73 -12.48
N ARG A 713 -15.75 -20.57 -12.27
CA ARG A 713 -16.65 -19.88 -13.21
C ARG A 713 -16.31 -18.38 -13.16
N PHE A 714 -16.46 -17.68 -14.27
CA PHE A 714 -16.43 -16.22 -14.27
C PHE A 714 -17.70 -15.67 -13.61
N ASN A 715 -17.54 -14.56 -12.90
CA ASN A 715 -18.59 -13.92 -12.13
C ASN A 715 -18.91 -12.55 -12.75
N LEU A 716 -20.12 -12.36 -13.27
CA LEU A 716 -20.47 -11.27 -14.19
C LEU A 716 -21.26 -10.17 -13.46
N GLY A 717 -20.68 -8.96 -13.42
CA GLY A 717 -21.23 -7.75 -12.82
C GLY A 717 -22.01 -6.94 -13.84
N PHE A 718 -23.34 -6.95 -13.77
CA PHE A 718 -24.20 -6.39 -14.82
C PHE A 718 -24.92 -5.10 -14.42
N SER A 719 -25.09 -4.22 -15.43
CA SER A 719 -25.81 -2.95 -15.36
C SER A 719 -26.83 -2.89 -16.51
N GLY A 720 -28.04 -3.41 -16.27
CA GLY A 720 -29.03 -3.69 -17.32
C GLY A 720 -29.51 -2.49 -18.15
N LYS A 721 -29.28 -1.24 -17.69
CA LYS A 721 -29.71 -0.03 -18.40
C LYS A 721 -29.12 0.08 -19.80
N TYR A 722 -27.96 -0.51 -20.03
CA TYR A 722 -27.15 -0.38 -21.24
C TYR A 722 -27.17 -1.63 -22.14
N HIS A 723 -28.07 -2.58 -21.86
CA HIS A 723 -28.33 -3.71 -22.75
C HIS A 723 -28.69 -3.23 -24.16
N HIS A 724 -28.13 -3.85 -25.20
CA HIS A 724 -28.33 -3.51 -26.63
C HIS A 724 -27.87 -2.11 -27.07
N HIS A 725 -26.98 -1.45 -26.33
CA HIS A 725 -26.43 -0.13 -26.71
C HIS A 725 -25.24 -0.18 -27.72
N GLY A 726 -24.91 -1.34 -28.31
CA GLY A 726 -23.74 -1.54 -29.18
C GLY A 726 -23.99 -1.40 -30.69
N THR A 727 -23.09 -1.98 -31.48
CA THR A 727 -23.35 -2.41 -32.87
C THR A 727 -24.29 -3.61 -32.90
N HIS A 728 -24.80 -3.97 -34.08
CA HIS A 728 -25.57 -5.21 -34.25
C HIS A 728 -24.80 -6.48 -33.81
N GLU A 729 -23.49 -6.58 -34.12
CA GLU A 729 -22.68 -7.73 -33.70
C GLU A 729 -22.44 -7.74 -32.18
N GLU A 730 -22.24 -6.58 -31.55
CA GLU A 730 -22.12 -6.48 -30.09
C GLU A 730 -23.44 -6.78 -29.37
N ASN A 731 -24.58 -6.38 -29.93
CA ASN A 731 -25.90 -6.70 -29.36
C ASN A 731 -26.19 -8.22 -29.45
N LEU A 732 -25.76 -8.89 -30.53
CA LEU A 732 -25.77 -10.35 -30.59
C LEU A 732 -24.81 -10.98 -29.55
N GLY A 733 -23.77 -10.26 -29.12
CA GLY A 733 -22.90 -10.65 -28.01
C GLY A 733 -23.58 -10.52 -26.65
N ASP A 734 -24.31 -9.42 -26.42
CA ASP A 734 -25.20 -9.26 -25.25
C ASP A 734 -26.24 -10.40 -25.20
N ASP A 735 -26.94 -10.66 -26.30
CA ASP A 735 -27.91 -11.76 -26.43
C ASP A 735 -27.28 -13.12 -26.12
N PHE A 736 -26.07 -13.37 -26.63
CA PHE A 736 -25.39 -14.66 -26.45
C PHE A 736 -24.83 -14.82 -25.02
N LEU A 737 -24.56 -13.74 -24.27
CA LEU A 737 -24.35 -13.84 -22.82
C LEU A 737 -25.63 -14.28 -22.11
N LEU A 738 -26.78 -13.69 -22.47
CA LEU A 738 -28.07 -13.98 -21.82
C LEU A 738 -28.58 -15.40 -22.12
N GLN A 739 -28.39 -15.88 -23.36
CA GLN A 739 -28.64 -17.29 -23.73
C GLN A 739 -27.78 -18.28 -22.91
N ASN A 740 -26.64 -17.85 -22.38
CA ASN A 740 -25.69 -18.66 -21.63
C ASN A 740 -25.59 -18.27 -20.14
N VAL A 741 -26.63 -17.64 -19.54
CA VAL A 741 -26.66 -17.27 -18.10
C VAL A 741 -26.22 -18.41 -17.18
N HIS A 742 -26.63 -19.65 -17.50
CA HIS A 742 -26.34 -20.86 -16.74
C HIS A 742 -24.88 -21.37 -16.84
N GLU A 743 -24.04 -20.80 -17.69
CA GLU A 743 -22.57 -21.06 -17.73
C GLU A 743 -21.80 -20.19 -16.73
N PHE A 744 -22.38 -19.06 -16.28
CA PHE A 744 -21.70 -18.05 -15.47
C PHE A 744 -22.23 -17.97 -14.02
N THR A 745 -21.55 -17.21 -13.17
CA THR A 745 -22.14 -16.66 -11.93
C THR A 745 -22.37 -15.16 -12.12
N TRP A 746 -23.27 -14.55 -11.33
CA TRP A 746 -23.74 -13.18 -11.59
C TRP A 746 -23.87 -12.35 -10.31
N PHE A 747 -23.64 -11.04 -10.42
CA PHE A 747 -23.90 -10.07 -9.36
C PHE A 747 -24.37 -8.73 -9.91
N SER A 748 -25.17 -8.00 -9.13
CA SER A 748 -25.65 -6.68 -9.50
C SER A 748 -24.53 -5.64 -9.43
N HIS A 749 -24.33 -4.87 -10.50
CA HIS A 749 -23.40 -3.72 -10.57
C HIS A 749 -24.13 -2.36 -10.67
N MET A 750 -25.41 -2.34 -10.23
CA MET A 750 -26.38 -1.23 -10.31
C MET A 750 -26.87 -0.89 -11.73
N TRP A 751 -28.10 -0.37 -11.82
CA TRP A 751 -28.80 -0.14 -13.09
C TRP A 751 -28.03 0.78 -14.06
N LYS A 752 -27.73 2.01 -13.65
CA LYS A 752 -27.03 3.03 -14.45
C LYS A 752 -25.50 3.03 -14.31
N HIS A 753 -24.89 1.99 -13.72
CA HIS A 753 -23.46 2.01 -13.36
C HIS A 753 -23.04 3.30 -12.57
N GLN A 754 -23.98 3.92 -11.84
CA GLN A 754 -23.76 5.21 -11.18
C GLN A 754 -23.24 5.02 -9.74
N GLN A 755 -22.20 5.77 -9.38
CA GLN A 755 -21.51 5.68 -8.09
C GLN A 755 -22.42 6.04 -6.90
N PRO A 756 -22.60 5.16 -5.88
CA PRO A 756 -23.57 5.35 -4.78
C PRO A 756 -23.52 6.65 -4.00
N HIS A 757 -22.35 7.27 -3.82
CA HIS A 757 -22.20 8.54 -3.10
C HIS A 757 -22.77 9.76 -3.85
N LEU A 758 -23.16 9.59 -5.11
CA LEU A 758 -23.83 10.62 -5.91
C LEU A 758 -25.34 10.69 -5.63
N TYR A 759 -25.90 9.71 -4.92
CA TYR A 759 -27.31 9.69 -4.52
C TYR A 759 -27.50 10.31 -3.13
N ASP A 760 -28.01 11.53 -3.07
CA ASP A 760 -28.29 12.23 -1.81
C ASP A 760 -29.56 11.70 -1.09
N ASN A 761 -30.26 10.70 -1.64
CA ASN A 761 -31.48 10.09 -1.08
C ASN A 761 -31.54 8.57 -1.35
N ILE A 762 -31.67 7.78 -0.27
CA ILE A 762 -31.78 6.31 -0.32
C ILE A 762 -32.96 5.81 -1.19
N THR A 763 -34.07 6.56 -1.26
CA THR A 763 -35.27 6.19 -2.04
C THR A 763 -34.94 6.06 -3.53
N LEU A 764 -34.14 7.00 -4.05
CA LEU A 764 -33.71 6.98 -5.44
C LEU A 764 -32.73 5.82 -5.70
N LEU A 765 -31.77 5.61 -4.79
CA LEU A 765 -30.83 4.48 -4.86
C LEU A 765 -31.55 3.12 -4.85
N ILE A 766 -32.58 2.96 -4.01
CA ILE A 766 -33.44 1.76 -3.98
C ILE A 766 -34.18 1.58 -5.31
N SER A 767 -34.81 2.63 -5.85
CA SER A 767 -35.53 2.51 -7.14
C SER A 767 -34.62 2.12 -8.31
N GLU A 768 -33.38 2.61 -8.34
CA GLU A 768 -32.37 2.20 -9.33
C GLU A 768 -31.93 0.75 -9.11
N MET A 769 -31.73 0.31 -7.86
CA MET A 769 -31.42 -1.09 -7.57
C MET A 769 -32.58 -2.04 -7.95
N GLN A 770 -33.83 -1.60 -7.82
CA GLN A 770 -35.03 -2.36 -8.20
C GLN A 770 -35.14 -2.52 -9.72
N LEU A 771 -34.78 -1.51 -10.52
CA LEU A 771 -34.75 -1.64 -11.98
C LEU A 771 -33.71 -2.68 -12.45
N ASN A 772 -32.54 -2.74 -11.80
CA ASN A 772 -31.55 -3.80 -12.09
C ASN A 772 -32.01 -5.19 -11.59
N HIS A 773 -32.92 -5.26 -10.62
CA HIS A 773 -33.49 -6.50 -10.11
C HIS A 773 -34.56 -7.06 -11.05
N ALA A 774 -35.50 -6.21 -11.49
CA ALA A 774 -36.49 -6.57 -12.49
C ALA A 774 -35.84 -7.05 -13.80
N PHE A 775 -34.83 -6.33 -14.29
CA PHE A 775 -34.05 -6.77 -15.46
C PHE A 775 -33.39 -8.15 -15.27
N ALA A 776 -32.95 -8.48 -14.05
CA ALA A 776 -32.38 -9.79 -13.75
C ALA A 776 -33.46 -10.89 -13.80
N GLU A 777 -34.64 -10.62 -13.21
CA GLU A 777 -35.78 -11.54 -13.22
C GLU A 777 -36.29 -11.79 -14.65
N ASP A 778 -36.48 -10.73 -15.45
CA ASP A 778 -36.92 -10.79 -16.86
C ASP A 778 -35.98 -11.67 -17.73
N HIS A 779 -34.68 -11.67 -17.43
CA HIS A 779 -33.66 -12.42 -18.19
C HIS A 779 -33.14 -13.66 -17.45
N ASN A 780 -33.83 -14.13 -16.40
CA ASN A 780 -33.50 -15.33 -15.62
C ASN A 780 -32.10 -15.31 -14.95
N ILE A 781 -31.51 -14.12 -14.73
CA ILE A 781 -30.25 -13.93 -14.01
C ILE A 781 -30.47 -14.18 -12.50
N PRO A 782 -29.69 -15.04 -11.82
CA PRO A 782 -29.90 -15.35 -10.40
C PRO A 782 -29.77 -14.14 -9.47
N THR A 783 -30.89 -13.72 -8.86
CA THR A 783 -30.93 -12.58 -7.91
C THR A 783 -30.42 -12.92 -6.51
N THR A 784 -30.44 -14.20 -6.12
CA THR A 784 -30.16 -14.66 -4.74
C THR A 784 -28.68 -14.90 -4.44
N SER A 785 -27.74 -14.31 -5.19
CA SER A 785 -26.29 -14.55 -5.02
C SER A 785 -25.73 -14.02 -3.70
N GLY A 786 -26.39 -13.03 -3.08
CA GLY A 786 -25.94 -12.37 -1.85
C GLY A 786 -24.65 -11.56 -2.01
N TYR A 787 -24.17 -11.37 -3.26
CA TYR A 787 -22.97 -10.62 -3.63
C TYR A 787 -23.33 -9.48 -4.59
N SER A 788 -22.77 -8.31 -4.34
CA SER A 788 -22.84 -7.15 -5.23
C SER A 788 -21.60 -6.30 -5.01
N ILE A 789 -21.24 -5.53 -6.02
CA ILE A 789 -20.11 -4.60 -6.00
C ILE A 789 -20.64 -3.30 -6.58
N SER A 790 -20.33 -2.17 -5.95
CA SER A 790 -20.77 -0.88 -6.47
C SER A 790 -19.82 -0.36 -7.57
N PRO A 791 -20.34 0.44 -8.52
CA PRO A 791 -19.55 1.13 -9.54
C PRO A 791 -18.30 1.79 -8.95
N HIS A 792 -17.13 1.48 -9.52
CA HIS A 792 -15.81 1.94 -9.08
C HIS A 792 -15.50 1.70 -7.57
N HIS A 793 -16.09 0.68 -6.94
CA HIS A 793 -16.06 0.39 -5.49
C HIS A 793 -16.62 1.49 -4.58
N SER A 794 -17.32 2.47 -5.16
CA SER A 794 -17.71 3.69 -4.48
C SER A 794 -18.74 3.43 -3.38
N GLY A 795 -18.48 3.95 -2.18
CA GLY A 795 -19.34 3.77 -1.01
C GLY A 795 -19.16 2.43 -0.28
N VAL A 796 -18.40 1.46 -0.82
CA VAL A 796 -17.95 0.29 -0.02
C VAL A 796 -16.92 0.76 1.00
N TYR A 797 -15.91 1.50 0.51
CA TYR A 797 -14.97 2.24 1.34
C TYR A 797 -14.51 3.54 0.63
N PRO A 798 -14.51 4.72 1.31
CA PRO A 798 -15.14 5.00 2.60
C PRO A 798 -16.62 4.54 2.63
N ALA A 799 -17.04 3.97 3.76
CA ALA A 799 -18.35 3.33 3.84
C ALA A 799 -19.48 4.38 3.80
N HIS A 800 -20.38 4.25 2.84
CA HIS A 800 -21.52 5.13 2.64
C HIS A 800 -22.79 4.43 3.12
N GLU A 801 -23.32 4.83 4.28
CA GLU A 801 -24.31 4.04 5.03
C GLU A 801 -25.56 3.65 4.21
N ILE A 802 -26.07 4.54 3.36
CA ILE A 802 -27.26 4.25 2.53
C ILE A 802 -27.03 3.15 1.48
N LEU A 803 -25.78 2.88 1.08
CA LEU A 803 -25.44 1.79 0.16
C LEU A 803 -25.67 0.45 0.84
N TYR A 804 -25.12 0.28 2.05
CA TYR A 804 -25.28 -0.94 2.85
C TYR A 804 -26.76 -1.21 3.16
N GLU A 805 -27.52 -0.15 3.49
CA GLU A 805 -28.96 -0.25 3.76
C GLU A 805 -29.79 -0.59 2.50
N ALA A 806 -29.53 0.06 1.36
CA ALA A 806 -30.23 -0.23 0.10
C ALA A 806 -29.91 -1.64 -0.42
N TRP A 807 -28.66 -2.07 -0.33
CA TRP A 807 -28.23 -3.43 -0.69
C TRP A 807 -28.92 -4.51 0.13
N GLN A 808 -29.10 -4.32 1.43
CA GLN A 808 -29.84 -5.26 2.27
C GLN A 808 -31.34 -5.29 1.91
N LYS A 809 -31.93 -4.12 1.66
CA LYS A 809 -33.36 -3.99 1.33
C LYS A 809 -33.76 -4.56 -0.03
N VAL A 810 -32.91 -4.44 -1.06
CA VAL A 810 -33.26 -4.82 -2.44
C VAL A 810 -32.62 -6.15 -2.87
N TRP A 811 -31.40 -6.45 -2.43
CA TRP A 811 -30.62 -7.59 -2.92
C TRP A 811 -30.20 -8.59 -1.81
N ASN A 812 -30.57 -8.34 -0.55
CA ASN A 812 -30.18 -9.16 0.60
C ASN A 812 -28.66 -9.46 0.65
N ILE A 813 -27.84 -8.45 0.35
CA ILE A 813 -26.38 -8.60 0.24
C ILE A 813 -25.76 -8.99 1.58
N LYS A 814 -24.92 -10.02 1.53
CA LYS A 814 -24.11 -10.52 2.66
C LYS A 814 -22.61 -10.32 2.41
N VAL A 815 -22.19 -10.19 1.16
CA VAL A 815 -20.77 -10.01 0.78
C VAL A 815 -20.60 -8.92 -0.28
N THR A 816 -19.53 -8.15 -0.19
CA THR A 816 -19.00 -7.28 -1.25
C THR A 816 -17.47 -7.36 -1.27
N SER A 817 -16.81 -6.85 -2.30
CA SER A 817 -15.35 -6.70 -2.32
C SER A 817 -14.92 -5.26 -2.64
N THR A 818 -13.71 -4.88 -2.23
CA THR A 818 -13.11 -3.59 -2.57
C THR A 818 -11.59 -3.63 -2.60
N GLU A 819 -11.00 -2.88 -3.52
CA GLU A 819 -9.57 -2.60 -3.57
C GLU A 819 -9.13 -1.46 -2.62
N GLU A 820 -10.09 -0.74 -2.02
CA GLU A 820 -9.87 0.54 -1.35
C GLU A 820 -9.46 0.46 0.12
N TYR A 821 -9.80 -0.63 0.80
CA TYR A 821 -9.73 -0.70 2.27
C TYR A 821 -8.50 -1.46 2.80
N PRO A 822 -7.80 -0.94 3.83
CA PRO A 822 -7.91 0.41 4.39
C PRO A 822 -7.24 1.48 3.52
N HIS A 823 -6.45 1.06 2.53
CA HIS A 823 -5.75 1.91 1.57
C HIS A 823 -5.77 1.26 0.17
N LEU A 824 -6.01 2.07 -0.88
CA LEU A 824 -5.96 1.63 -2.27
C LEU A 824 -4.59 1.07 -2.69
N ARG A 825 -3.51 1.67 -2.13
CA ARG A 825 -2.11 1.28 -2.33
C ARG A 825 -1.31 1.38 -1.02
N PRO A 826 -0.27 0.55 -0.82
CA PRO A 826 0.13 -0.61 -1.62
C PRO A 826 -0.78 -1.82 -1.34
N ALA A 827 -1.05 -2.64 -2.37
CA ALA A 827 -2.05 -3.72 -2.32
C ALA A 827 -1.86 -4.73 -1.17
N ARG A 828 -0.61 -5.00 -0.77
CA ARG A 828 -0.26 -5.84 0.40
C ARG A 828 -0.90 -5.42 1.74
N LEU A 829 -1.35 -4.16 1.84
CA LEU A 829 -2.05 -3.63 3.03
C LEU A 829 -3.57 -3.77 2.95
N ARG A 830 -4.16 -4.15 1.80
CA ARG A 830 -5.61 -4.36 1.66
C ARG A 830 -6.10 -5.44 2.61
N ARG A 831 -7.28 -5.26 3.19
CA ARG A 831 -7.89 -6.17 4.18
C ARG A 831 -9.39 -6.33 3.96
N GLY A 832 -10.00 -7.25 4.70
CA GLY A 832 -11.45 -7.31 4.87
C GLY A 832 -11.90 -6.60 6.13
N PHE A 833 -13.21 -6.44 6.28
CA PHE A 833 -13.89 -6.02 7.50
C PHE A 833 -15.37 -6.42 7.44
N ILE A 834 -16.08 -6.40 8.57
CA ILE A 834 -17.54 -6.55 8.60
C ILE A 834 -18.17 -5.22 8.99
N HIS A 835 -19.11 -4.72 8.18
CA HIS A 835 -19.89 -3.52 8.47
C HIS A 835 -21.37 -3.73 8.14
N ARG A 836 -22.26 -3.29 9.03
CA ARG A 836 -23.71 -3.54 8.94
C ARG A 836 -24.11 -5.00 8.65
N ASN A 837 -23.34 -5.97 9.14
CA ASN A 837 -23.48 -7.41 8.85
C ASN A 837 -23.18 -7.82 7.38
N ILE A 838 -22.64 -6.93 6.56
CA ILE A 838 -22.05 -7.25 5.25
C ILE A 838 -20.56 -7.51 5.44
N MET A 839 -20.09 -8.65 4.93
CA MET A 839 -18.68 -9.04 4.87
C MET A 839 -18.01 -8.37 3.66
N VAL A 840 -16.99 -7.55 3.91
CA VAL A 840 -16.21 -6.87 2.86
C VAL A 840 -14.87 -7.56 2.68
N LEU A 841 -14.53 -7.95 1.45
CA LEU A 841 -13.31 -8.69 1.12
C LEU A 841 -12.29 -7.85 0.33
N PRO A 842 -10.97 -8.09 0.51
CA PRO A 842 -9.92 -7.36 -0.22
C PRO A 842 -9.84 -7.81 -1.67
N ARG A 843 -10.19 -6.93 -2.60
CA ARG A 843 -10.10 -7.17 -4.05
C ARG A 843 -8.70 -6.89 -4.57
N GLN A 844 -8.30 -7.68 -5.55
CA GLN A 844 -6.97 -7.67 -6.16
C GLN A 844 -7.04 -7.15 -7.60
N THR A 845 -5.99 -6.47 -8.02
CA THR A 845 -5.82 -5.93 -9.37
C THR A 845 -4.96 -6.88 -10.20
N CYS A 846 -5.35 -7.12 -11.45
CA CYS A 846 -4.64 -8.07 -12.34
C CYS A 846 -3.63 -7.44 -13.31
N GLY A 847 -3.49 -6.11 -13.30
CA GLY A 847 -2.64 -5.34 -14.22
C GLY A 847 -3.32 -4.89 -15.52
N LEU A 848 -4.51 -5.43 -15.83
CA LEU A 848 -5.34 -5.00 -16.96
C LEU A 848 -6.21 -3.79 -16.57
N PHE A 849 -6.28 -2.78 -17.45
CA PHE A 849 -7.10 -1.58 -17.25
C PHE A 849 -8.39 -1.65 -18.07
N THR A 850 -9.42 -0.91 -17.67
CA THR A 850 -10.79 -0.91 -18.26
C THR A 850 -10.87 -0.61 -19.76
N HIS A 851 -9.83 -0.06 -20.38
CA HIS A 851 -9.77 0.22 -21.82
C HIS A 851 -8.68 -0.56 -22.58
N THR A 852 -7.96 -1.47 -21.90
CA THR A 852 -6.91 -2.28 -22.53
C THR A 852 -7.50 -3.54 -23.16
N MET A 853 -7.90 -3.40 -24.43
CA MET A 853 -8.47 -4.48 -25.26
C MET A 853 -7.47 -5.11 -26.25
N TYR A 854 -6.33 -4.46 -26.47
CA TYR A 854 -5.32 -4.82 -27.47
C TYR A 854 -3.93 -4.88 -26.84
N ILE A 855 -3.09 -5.84 -27.26
CA ILE A 855 -1.78 -6.12 -26.64
C ILE A 855 -0.74 -5.02 -26.92
N ASP A 856 -0.86 -4.33 -28.05
CA ASP A 856 -0.03 -3.16 -28.43
C ASP A 856 -0.33 -1.93 -27.55
N ARG A 857 -1.56 -1.83 -27.02
CA ARG A 857 -2.02 -0.76 -26.11
C ARG A 857 -1.84 -1.09 -24.64
N TYR A 858 -1.31 -2.26 -24.28
CA TYR A 858 -0.94 -2.56 -22.90
C TYR A 858 0.28 -1.70 -22.49
N PRO A 859 0.30 -1.03 -21.33
CA PRO A 859 1.43 -0.21 -20.90
C PRO A 859 2.72 -1.03 -20.73
N GLY A 860 3.68 -0.85 -21.64
CA GLY A 860 4.91 -1.64 -21.71
C GLY A 860 4.82 -2.88 -22.64
N GLY A 861 3.73 -3.02 -23.40
CA GLY A 861 3.54 -4.08 -24.39
C GLY A 861 3.47 -5.49 -23.79
N ARG A 862 3.63 -6.50 -24.66
CA ARG A 862 3.57 -7.92 -24.26
C ARG A 862 4.54 -8.24 -23.13
N ASP A 863 5.79 -7.82 -23.25
CA ASP A 863 6.85 -8.18 -22.32
C ASP A 863 6.52 -7.78 -20.87
N LYS A 864 5.85 -6.63 -20.68
CA LYS A 864 5.45 -6.16 -19.34
C LYS A 864 4.21 -6.86 -18.78
N LEU A 865 3.34 -7.40 -19.63
CA LEU A 865 2.26 -8.30 -19.20
C LEU A 865 2.82 -9.67 -18.83
N ASP A 866 3.73 -10.20 -19.66
CA ASP A 866 4.38 -11.49 -19.46
C ASP A 866 5.30 -11.49 -18.23
N GLU A 867 5.97 -10.37 -17.92
CA GLU A 867 6.70 -10.16 -16.65
C GLU A 867 5.78 -10.31 -15.43
N SER A 868 4.58 -9.71 -15.45
CA SER A 868 3.61 -9.79 -14.35
C SER A 868 3.11 -11.22 -14.12
N ILE A 869 2.97 -11.98 -15.20
CA ILE A 869 2.53 -13.39 -15.23
C ILE A 869 3.65 -14.33 -14.78
N GLN A 870 4.89 -14.11 -15.21
CA GLN A 870 6.03 -15.02 -15.04
C GLN A 870 6.91 -14.59 -13.88
N GLY A 871 6.40 -14.79 -12.66
CA GLY A 871 7.12 -14.45 -11.42
C GLY A 871 6.87 -13.03 -10.90
N GLY A 872 6.24 -12.14 -11.68
CA GLY A 872 5.92 -10.76 -11.30
C GLY A 872 4.67 -10.59 -10.41
N GLU A 873 4.02 -9.43 -10.51
CA GLU A 873 3.01 -8.97 -9.55
C GLU A 873 1.76 -9.86 -9.49
N LEU A 874 1.21 -10.29 -10.62
CA LEU A 874 0.02 -11.16 -10.64
C LEU A 874 0.33 -12.54 -10.04
N PHE A 875 1.46 -13.15 -10.44
CA PHE A 875 1.92 -14.41 -9.86
C PHE A 875 2.10 -14.30 -8.34
N GLN A 876 2.86 -13.31 -7.88
CA GLN A 876 3.14 -13.10 -6.47
C GLN A 876 1.88 -12.82 -5.65
N THR A 877 0.90 -12.11 -6.21
CA THR A 877 -0.40 -11.85 -5.57
C THR A 877 -1.15 -13.15 -5.29
N ILE A 878 -1.17 -14.10 -6.24
CA ILE A 878 -1.79 -15.43 -6.03
C ILE A 878 -0.96 -16.27 -5.05
N VAL A 879 0.37 -16.20 -5.10
CA VAL A 879 1.24 -16.94 -4.17
C VAL A 879 1.02 -16.51 -2.72
N TYR A 880 0.94 -15.21 -2.42
CA TYR A 880 0.92 -14.71 -1.04
C TYR A 880 -0.48 -14.63 -0.40
N ASN A 881 -1.57 -14.54 -1.18
CA ASN A 881 -2.95 -14.49 -0.66
C ASN A 881 -3.63 -15.86 -0.67
N PRO A 882 -4.10 -16.42 0.47
CA PRO A 882 -4.91 -17.64 0.48
C PRO A 882 -6.24 -17.53 -0.31
N ILE A 883 -6.80 -16.32 -0.41
CA ILE A 883 -8.06 -16.03 -1.10
C ILE A 883 -7.83 -14.82 -2.02
N ASN A 884 -8.14 -14.98 -3.30
CA ASN A 884 -7.94 -13.99 -4.35
C ASN A 884 -9.28 -13.71 -5.04
N ILE A 885 -9.69 -12.45 -5.06
CA ILE A 885 -10.82 -11.97 -5.86
C ILE A 885 -10.27 -10.91 -6.79
N PHE A 886 -10.19 -11.19 -8.08
CA PHE A 886 -9.64 -10.27 -9.07
C PHE A 886 -10.73 -9.45 -9.75
N MET A 887 -10.47 -8.14 -9.87
CA MET A 887 -11.21 -7.23 -10.73
C MET A 887 -10.73 -7.35 -12.18
N THR A 888 -11.67 -7.53 -13.09
CA THR A 888 -11.55 -7.28 -14.54
C THR A 888 -12.83 -6.60 -15.03
N HIS A 889 -12.84 -6.10 -16.26
CA HIS A 889 -14.01 -5.46 -16.87
C HIS A 889 -14.33 -6.15 -18.20
N MET A 890 -15.59 -6.07 -18.65
CA MET A 890 -16.10 -6.68 -19.89
C MET A 890 -15.13 -6.52 -21.09
N SER A 891 -14.63 -5.31 -21.31
CA SER A 891 -13.71 -4.95 -22.39
C SER A 891 -12.41 -5.78 -22.43
N ASN A 892 -11.90 -6.26 -21.27
CA ASN A 892 -10.67 -7.06 -21.21
C ASN A 892 -10.81 -8.46 -21.84
N TYR A 893 -12.04 -8.85 -22.19
CA TYR A 893 -12.40 -10.09 -22.86
C TYR A 893 -12.79 -9.89 -24.33
N GLY A 894 -12.83 -8.64 -24.83
CA GLY A 894 -13.01 -8.32 -26.24
C GLY A 894 -11.69 -8.35 -27.03
N SER A 895 -11.79 -8.28 -28.36
CA SER A 895 -10.67 -8.15 -29.32
C SER A 895 -9.52 -9.15 -29.13
N ASP A 896 -8.40 -8.74 -28.49
CA ASP A 896 -7.24 -9.61 -28.24
C ASP A 896 -7.42 -10.52 -27.01
N ARG A 897 -8.50 -10.34 -26.23
CA ARG A 897 -8.92 -11.21 -25.11
C ARG A 897 -7.88 -11.32 -23.98
N LEU A 898 -7.25 -10.20 -23.64
CA LEU A 898 -6.09 -10.16 -22.76
C LEU A 898 -6.34 -10.81 -21.39
N ALA A 899 -7.54 -10.73 -20.82
CA ALA A 899 -7.86 -11.40 -19.56
C ALA A 899 -7.84 -12.93 -19.67
N LEU A 900 -8.29 -13.50 -20.78
CA LEU A 900 -8.24 -14.95 -21.03
C LEU A 900 -6.78 -15.43 -21.10
N TYR A 901 -5.95 -14.73 -21.87
CA TYR A 901 -4.51 -14.98 -21.94
C TYR A 901 -3.84 -14.89 -20.57
N THR A 902 -4.12 -13.82 -19.83
CA THR A 902 -3.48 -13.50 -18.54
C THR A 902 -3.76 -14.57 -17.49
N PHE A 903 -5.04 -14.90 -17.25
CA PHE A 903 -5.38 -15.89 -16.24
C PHE A 903 -4.98 -17.31 -16.63
N GLN A 904 -5.16 -17.71 -17.90
CA GLN A 904 -4.72 -19.04 -18.35
C GLN A 904 -3.20 -19.20 -18.24
N SER A 905 -2.42 -18.15 -18.53
CA SER A 905 -0.95 -18.19 -18.47
C SER A 905 -0.42 -18.22 -17.03
N VAL A 906 -0.95 -17.41 -16.12
CA VAL A 906 -0.47 -17.42 -14.72
C VAL A 906 -0.85 -18.71 -13.99
N ILE A 907 -2.02 -19.30 -14.29
CA ILE A 907 -2.45 -20.58 -13.71
C ILE A 907 -1.50 -21.71 -14.16
N LYS A 908 -1.12 -21.75 -15.44
CA LYS A 908 -0.08 -22.67 -15.92
C LYS A 908 1.27 -22.43 -15.23
N PHE A 909 1.69 -21.18 -15.09
CA PHE A 909 2.99 -20.85 -14.47
C PHE A 909 3.05 -21.25 -12.99
N LEU A 910 1.95 -21.04 -12.24
CA LEU A 910 1.76 -21.54 -10.87
C LEU A 910 1.87 -23.07 -10.80
N GLN A 911 1.29 -23.79 -11.77
CA GLN A 911 1.40 -25.26 -11.83
C GLN A 911 2.81 -25.77 -12.19
N CYS A 912 3.59 -25.03 -12.99
CA CYS A 912 4.99 -25.38 -13.22
C CYS A 912 5.85 -25.19 -11.95
N TRP A 913 5.70 -24.05 -11.27
CA TRP A 913 6.67 -23.56 -10.28
C TRP A 913 6.26 -23.67 -8.81
N THR A 914 5.03 -24.10 -8.51
CA THR A 914 4.54 -24.23 -7.13
C THR A 914 3.78 -25.53 -6.89
N ASN A 915 3.69 -25.92 -5.61
CA ASN A 915 2.82 -27.00 -5.14
C ASN A 915 1.43 -26.49 -4.68
N LEU A 916 1.02 -25.30 -5.14
CA LEU A 916 -0.26 -24.72 -4.76
C LEU A 916 -1.45 -25.50 -5.34
N LYS A 917 -2.46 -25.73 -4.52
CA LYS A 917 -3.75 -26.32 -4.90
C LYS A 917 -4.72 -25.17 -5.18
N LEU A 918 -5.01 -24.93 -6.45
CA LEU A 918 -5.93 -23.86 -6.86
C LEU A 918 -7.37 -24.38 -6.87
N ALA A 919 -8.32 -23.61 -6.37
CA ALA A 919 -9.75 -23.90 -6.42
C ALA A 919 -10.59 -22.60 -6.51
N SER A 920 -11.89 -22.71 -6.75
CA SER A 920 -12.84 -21.59 -6.70
C SER A 920 -14.05 -21.92 -5.85
N ALA A 921 -14.73 -20.89 -5.33
CA ALA A 921 -15.93 -21.05 -4.50
C ALA A 921 -16.80 -19.78 -4.55
N PRO A 922 -18.11 -19.86 -4.21
CA PRO A 922 -19.00 -18.69 -4.19
C PRO A 922 -18.54 -17.61 -3.19
N PRO A 923 -18.82 -16.31 -3.44
CA PRO A 923 -18.35 -15.21 -2.59
C PRO A 923 -18.70 -15.33 -1.10
N ILE A 924 -19.85 -15.91 -0.75
CA ILE A 924 -20.26 -16.16 0.65
C ILE A 924 -19.29 -17.14 1.33
N GLN A 925 -18.98 -18.26 0.68
CA GLN A 925 -18.04 -19.24 1.22
C GLN A 925 -16.61 -18.66 1.32
N LEU A 926 -16.19 -17.85 0.33
CA LEU A 926 -14.92 -17.13 0.39
C LEU A 926 -14.86 -16.18 1.59
N ALA A 927 -15.96 -15.49 1.92
CA ALA A 927 -16.01 -14.60 3.08
C ALA A 927 -15.91 -15.37 4.41
N GLU A 928 -16.67 -16.45 4.55
CA GLU A 928 -16.62 -17.35 5.71
C GLU A 928 -15.27 -18.06 5.89
N MET A 929 -14.51 -18.26 4.80
CA MET A 929 -13.13 -18.72 4.86
C MET A 929 -12.20 -17.58 5.27
N TYR A 930 -12.38 -16.37 4.74
CA TYR A 930 -11.53 -15.21 5.02
C TYR A 930 -11.54 -14.83 6.51
N PHE A 931 -12.71 -14.62 7.12
CA PHE A 931 -12.79 -14.22 8.54
C PHE A 931 -12.50 -15.36 9.52
N ARG A 932 -12.48 -16.60 9.05
CA ARG A 932 -11.99 -17.77 9.80
C ARG A 932 -10.46 -17.87 9.81
N LEU A 933 -9.82 -17.46 8.71
CA LEU A 933 -8.35 -17.32 8.62
C LEU A 933 -7.84 -16.05 9.32
N HIS A 934 -8.67 -14.99 9.37
CA HIS A 934 -8.31 -13.66 9.86
C HIS A 934 -9.37 -13.07 10.82
N PRO A 935 -9.63 -13.71 11.98
CA PRO A 935 -10.63 -13.23 12.94
C PRO A 935 -10.29 -11.84 13.53
N GLU A 936 -9.01 -11.45 13.52
CA GLU A 936 -8.56 -10.11 13.93
C GLU A 936 -8.84 -9.01 12.89
N GLU A 937 -9.30 -9.39 11.70
CA GLU A 937 -9.64 -8.49 10.59
C GLU A 937 -11.17 -8.31 10.43
N VAL A 938 -11.99 -8.94 11.29
CA VAL A 938 -13.45 -8.71 11.39
C VAL A 938 -13.78 -7.24 11.73
N ASP A 939 -13.04 -6.69 12.68
CA ASP A 939 -13.19 -5.33 13.17
C ASP A 939 -12.76 -4.31 12.09
N PRO A 940 -13.62 -3.36 11.67
CA PRO A 940 -13.18 -2.29 10.79
C PRO A 940 -12.09 -1.43 11.44
N VAL A 941 -11.32 -0.74 10.61
CA VAL A 941 -10.28 0.22 10.98
C VAL A 941 -10.45 1.43 10.06
N TRP A 942 -11.33 2.35 10.45
CA TRP A 942 -11.61 3.57 9.69
C TRP A 942 -10.34 4.39 9.53
N GLY A 943 -9.80 4.42 8.32
CA GLY A 943 -8.68 5.27 7.92
C GLY A 943 -9.13 6.70 7.62
N ASN A 944 -8.16 7.60 7.50
CA ASN A 944 -8.39 8.99 7.14
C ASN A 944 -8.80 9.13 5.65
N PRO A 945 -10.04 9.51 5.31
CA PRO A 945 -10.45 9.70 3.91
C PRO A 945 -9.66 10.82 3.22
N CYS A 946 -9.01 11.69 3.99
CA CYS A 946 -8.29 12.84 3.48
C CYS A 946 -6.90 12.53 2.92
N ASP A 947 -6.36 11.35 3.17
CA ASP A 947 -5.03 10.97 2.67
C ASP A 947 -5.06 10.51 1.21
N ASP A 948 -6.21 10.04 0.70
CA ASP A 948 -6.41 9.62 -0.69
C ASP A 948 -7.43 10.53 -1.44
N PRO A 949 -7.08 11.11 -2.61
CA PRO A 949 -8.02 11.91 -3.40
C PRO A 949 -9.30 11.20 -3.84
N ARG A 950 -9.27 9.88 -4.10
CA ARG A 950 -10.45 9.07 -4.45
C ARG A 950 -11.36 8.92 -3.24
N HIS A 951 -10.81 8.68 -2.06
CA HIS A 951 -11.58 8.61 -0.80
C HIS A 951 -12.24 9.94 -0.48
N ARG A 952 -11.54 11.07 -0.64
CA ARG A 952 -12.14 12.41 -0.50
C ARG A 952 -13.29 12.67 -1.46
N LYS A 953 -13.24 12.16 -2.70
CA LYS A 953 -14.32 12.31 -3.68
C LYS A 953 -15.54 11.45 -3.35
N ILE A 954 -15.31 10.22 -2.86
CA ILE A 954 -16.36 9.26 -2.49
C ILE A 954 -17.07 9.64 -1.18
N TRP A 955 -16.42 10.39 -0.30
CA TRP A 955 -16.99 10.82 0.98
C TRP A 955 -18.15 11.82 0.79
N SER A 956 -19.04 11.92 1.78
CA SER A 956 -20.21 12.79 1.68
C SER A 956 -19.82 14.26 1.47
N LYS A 957 -20.48 14.94 0.52
CA LYS A 957 -20.29 16.37 0.20
C LYS A 957 -20.42 17.31 1.41
N SER A 958 -21.10 16.84 2.47
CA SER A 958 -21.28 17.56 3.74
C SER A 958 -20.05 17.53 4.67
N LYS A 959 -19.06 16.68 4.39
CA LYS A 959 -17.93 16.35 5.28
C LYS A 959 -16.61 16.74 4.61
N ASN A 960 -15.67 17.27 5.40
CA ASN A 960 -14.40 17.77 4.87
C ASN A 960 -13.22 17.56 5.84
N CYS A 961 -12.01 17.72 5.33
CA CYS A 961 -10.77 17.46 6.06
C CYS A 961 -10.49 18.44 7.21
N ASP A 962 -11.16 19.59 7.24
CA ASP A 962 -10.99 20.60 8.26
C ASP A 962 -11.88 20.39 9.48
N SER A 963 -13.01 19.70 9.31
CA SER A 963 -13.87 19.23 10.40
C SER A 963 -13.26 18.12 11.26
N LEU A 964 -12.28 17.37 10.73
CA LEU A 964 -11.59 16.31 11.49
C LEU A 964 -10.81 16.89 12.70
N PRO A 965 -10.96 16.31 13.92
CA PRO A 965 -10.26 16.75 15.12
C PRO A 965 -8.73 16.80 14.97
N LYS A 966 -8.16 17.98 15.25
CA LYS A 966 -6.71 18.22 15.18
C LYS A 966 -6.01 17.77 16.47
N PHE A 967 -6.75 17.57 17.56
CA PHE A 967 -6.25 16.93 18.79
C PHE A 967 -7.33 16.18 19.58
N LEU A 968 -6.89 15.23 20.41
CA LEU A 968 -7.73 14.41 21.28
C LEU A 968 -7.30 14.55 22.75
N VAL A 969 -8.24 14.86 23.64
CA VAL A 969 -8.03 14.81 25.11
C VAL A 969 -8.44 13.43 25.61
N ILE A 970 -7.46 12.52 25.69
CA ILE A 970 -7.69 11.06 25.83
C ILE A 970 -7.99 10.59 27.26
N GLY A 971 -7.78 11.43 28.27
CA GLY A 971 -7.99 11.08 29.68
C GLY A 971 -6.73 11.08 30.53
N PRO A 972 -6.56 10.12 31.45
CA PRO A 972 -7.57 9.14 31.91
C PRO A 972 -8.76 9.79 32.62
N GLN A 973 -9.76 8.98 32.97
CA GLN A 973 -10.88 9.42 33.82
C GLN A 973 -10.36 9.92 35.19
N LYS A 974 -11.07 10.92 35.73
CA LYS A 974 -10.90 11.55 37.06
C LYS A 974 -9.74 12.55 37.26
N THR A 975 -8.99 12.90 36.22
CA THR A 975 -7.77 13.73 36.36
C THR A 975 -7.94 15.23 36.09
N GLY A 976 -9.11 15.67 35.62
CA GLY A 976 -9.39 17.10 35.32
C GLY A 976 -9.94 17.38 33.92
N THR A 977 -10.16 16.35 33.10
CA THR A 977 -10.53 16.46 31.68
C THR A 977 -11.70 17.39 31.35
N THR A 978 -12.76 17.44 32.16
CA THR A 978 -13.87 18.39 31.95
C THR A 978 -13.46 19.85 32.19
N ALA A 979 -12.55 20.10 33.14
CA ALA A 979 -12.03 21.45 33.37
C ALA A 979 -11.23 21.90 32.14
N LEU A 980 -10.35 21.05 31.63
CA LEU A 980 -9.58 21.32 30.42
C LEU A 980 -10.50 21.59 29.21
N TYR A 981 -11.50 20.75 28.98
CA TYR A 981 -12.54 20.94 27.96
C TYR A 981 -13.23 22.31 28.10
N THR A 982 -13.66 22.67 29.32
CA THR A 982 -14.35 23.95 29.58
C THR A 982 -13.43 25.14 29.35
N PHE A 983 -12.14 25.04 29.67
CA PHE A 983 -11.17 26.11 29.43
C PHE A 983 -10.86 26.25 27.93
N LEU A 984 -10.57 25.16 27.22
CA LEU A 984 -10.38 25.15 25.76
C LEU A 984 -11.55 25.79 25.01
N SER A 985 -12.78 25.48 25.44
CA SER A 985 -14.03 26.01 24.87
C SER A 985 -14.25 27.52 25.10
N MET A 986 -13.34 28.23 25.79
CA MET A 986 -13.38 29.70 25.89
C MET A 986 -12.65 30.41 24.75
N HIS A 987 -11.79 29.71 24.01
CA HIS A 987 -10.97 30.27 22.95
C HIS A 987 -11.70 30.19 21.61
N SER A 988 -11.97 31.33 20.97
CA SER A 988 -12.75 31.43 19.71
C SER A 988 -12.21 30.57 18.55
N SER A 989 -10.89 30.51 18.38
CA SER A 989 -10.21 29.68 17.38
C SER A 989 -10.27 28.17 17.65
N ILE A 990 -10.79 27.74 18.81
CA ILE A 990 -10.94 26.32 19.19
C ILE A 990 -12.43 25.96 19.16
N ALA A 991 -12.76 24.78 18.66
CA ALA A 991 -14.09 24.21 18.72
C ALA A 991 -14.02 22.78 19.26
N SER A 992 -14.98 22.38 20.07
CA SER A 992 -15.14 20.96 20.44
C SER A 992 -16.35 20.36 19.74
N ASN A 993 -16.49 19.04 19.87
CA ASN A 993 -17.64 18.31 19.37
C ASN A 993 -18.97 18.87 19.88
N VAL A 994 -20.03 18.68 19.09
CA VAL A 994 -21.42 18.79 19.57
C VAL A 994 -21.61 17.82 20.75
N PRO A 995 -22.38 18.19 21.80
CA PRO A 995 -22.64 17.28 22.91
C PRO A 995 -23.46 16.05 22.48
N SER A 996 -23.04 14.88 22.95
CA SER A 996 -23.80 13.63 22.82
C SER A 996 -24.97 13.59 23.82
N PRO A 997 -26.17 13.12 23.45
CA PRO A 997 -27.26 12.91 24.40
C PRO A 997 -26.94 11.79 25.40
N ASP A 998 -26.20 10.76 24.98
CA ASP A 998 -25.86 9.58 25.79
C ASP A 998 -24.66 9.84 26.72
N SER A 999 -23.70 10.66 26.27
CA SER A 999 -22.35 10.77 26.86
C SER A 999 -21.87 12.21 27.07
N PHE A 1000 -22.77 13.19 26.94
CA PHE A 1000 -22.56 14.61 27.22
C PHE A 1000 -21.38 15.21 26.44
N GLU A 1001 -20.32 15.60 27.14
CA GLU A 1001 -19.11 16.22 26.58
C GLU A 1001 -18.18 15.23 25.84
N GLU A 1002 -18.46 13.92 25.89
CA GLU A 1002 -17.65 12.85 25.27
C GLU A 1002 -18.40 12.18 24.10
N ILE A 1003 -17.72 11.84 22.99
CA ILE A 1003 -18.32 11.01 21.91
C ILE A 1003 -18.14 9.51 22.20
N GLN A 1004 -16.99 9.15 22.80
CA GLN A 1004 -16.57 7.77 23.07
C GLN A 1004 -16.58 6.89 21.81
N PHE A 1005 -16.17 7.45 20.66
CA PHE A 1005 -16.21 6.76 19.36
C PHE A 1005 -15.20 5.62 19.27
N PHE A 1006 -13.92 5.89 19.52
CA PHE A 1006 -12.86 4.89 19.32
C PHE A 1006 -12.97 3.69 20.29
N ASN A 1007 -13.64 3.84 21.44
CA ASN A 1007 -13.79 2.81 22.47
C ASN A 1007 -15.14 2.06 22.41
N GLY A 1008 -15.12 0.80 22.00
CA GLY A 1008 -16.30 -0.08 22.08
C GLY A 1008 -17.38 0.23 21.03
N LYS A 1009 -18.66 0.21 21.44
CA LYS A 1009 -19.82 0.05 20.55
C LYS A 1009 -20.05 1.19 19.54
N ASN A 1010 -19.68 2.42 19.87
CA ASN A 1010 -19.96 3.58 19.02
C ASN A 1010 -19.13 3.55 17.73
N TYR A 1011 -17.98 2.87 17.73
CA TYR A 1011 -17.10 2.72 16.56
C TYR A 1011 -17.78 2.04 15.36
N TYR A 1012 -18.69 1.11 15.62
CA TYR A 1012 -19.42 0.33 14.61
C TYR A 1012 -20.61 1.09 14.00
N ARG A 1013 -20.86 2.34 14.43
CA ARG A 1013 -21.82 3.25 13.78
C ARG A 1013 -21.26 3.88 12.49
N GLY A 1014 -20.02 3.53 12.11
CA GLY A 1014 -19.34 4.05 10.93
C GLY A 1014 -18.58 5.36 11.18
N LEU A 1015 -17.69 5.71 10.26
CA LEU A 1015 -17.00 7.02 10.28
C LEU A 1015 -17.99 8.18 10.19
N ASP A 1016 -19.04 8.04 9.37
CA ASP A 1016 -19.96 9.14 9.13
C ASP A 1016 -20.69 9.59 10.40
N TRP A 1017 -21.08 8.67 11.28
CA TRP A 1017 -21.66 8.98 12.60
C TRP A 1017 -20.71 9.79 13.51
N TYR A 1018 -19.38 9.57 13.40
CA TYR A 1018 -18.39 10.34 14.15
C TYR A 1018 -18.26 11.78 13.63
N MET A 1019 -18.37 11.97 12.31
CA MET A 1019 -18.29 13.29 11.68
C MET A 1019 -19.49 14.19 11.98
N ASP A 1020 -20.66 13.60 12.24
CA ASP A 1020 -21.89 14.36 12.53
C ASP A 1020 -21.77 15.17 13.85
N PHE A 1021 -20.79 14.85 14.70
CA PHE A 1021 -20.41 15.64 15.89
C PHE A 1021 -19.52 16.86 15.59
N PHE A 1022 -19.02 17.00 14.36
CA PHE A 1022 -18.14 18.10 13.93
C PHE A 1022 -18.73 18.85 12.72
N PRO A 1023 -19.98 19.35 12.79
CA PRO A 1023 -20.59 20.08 11.68
C PRO A 1023 -19.79 21.35 11.33
N MET A 1024 -19.77 21.68 10.05
CA MET A 1024 -19.12 22.88 9.53
C MET A 1024 -20.07 24.06 9.49
N ASP A 1025 -19.74 25.14 10.21
CA ASP A 1025 -20.35 26.45 10.00
C ASP A 1025 -19.89 27.00 8.64
N THR A 1026 -20.66 26.79 7.57
CA THR A 1026 -20.38 27.35 6.23
C THR A 1026 -20.27 28.87 6.23
N ASN A 1027 -20.82 29.52 7.26
CA ASN A 1027 -20.86 30.97 7.43
C ASN A 1027 -19.72 31.49 8.34
N ALA A 1028 -18.85 30.63 8.87
CA ALA A 1028 -17.73 31.04 9.71
C ALA A 1028 -16.55 31.53 8.86
N SER A 1029 -16.14 32.79 9.09
CA SER A 1029 -15.02 33.44 8.39
C SER A 1029 -13.63 32.91 8.76
N THR A 1030 -13.52 31.87 9.58
CA THR A 1030 -12.24 31.29 10.04
C THR A 1030 -12.41 29.83 10.43
N ILE A 1031 -11.55 28.95 9.91
CA ILE A 1031 -11.51 27.53 10.26
C ILE A 1031 -11.06 27.38 11.73
N ARG A 1032 -11.85 26.67 12.53
CA ARG A 1032 -11.59 26.44 13.96
C ARG A 1032 -10.80 25.14 14.17
N TYR A 1033 -9.91 25.13 15.16
CA TYR A 1033 -9.22 23.91 15.62
C TYR A 1033 -10.21 23.00 16.36
N MET A 1034 -10.74 22.02 15.64
CA MET A 1034 -11.62 20.98 16.19
C MET A 1034 -10.89 20.06 17.17
N PHE A 1035 -11.51 19.70 18.29
CA PHE A 1035 -11.01 18.70 19.23
C PHE A 1035 -12.10 17.85 19.86
N GLU A 1036 -11.76 16.61 20.20
CA GLU A 1036 -12.61 15.74 21.02
C GLU A 1036 -12.01 15.54 22.43
N LYS A 1037 -12.87 15.25 23.40
CA LYS A 1037 -12.47 14.78 24.74
C LYS A 1037 -13.27 13.51 25.05
N SER A 1038 -12.58 12.38 25.24
CA SER A 1038 -13.16 11.16 25.80
C SER A 1038 -12.16 10.53 26.76
N ALA A 1039 -12.43 10.61 28.05
CA ALA A 1039 -11.48 10.21 29.09
C ALA A 1039 -11.32 8.67 29.22
N THR A 1040 -12.12 7.92 28.47
CA THR A 1040 -12.10 6.46 28.25
C THR A 1040 -11.10 6.01 27.17
N TYR A 1041 -10.52 6.94 26.41
CA TYR A 1041 -9.56 6.59 25.36
C TYR A 1041 -8.20 6.14 25.92
N PHE A 1042 -7.77 6.71 27.05
CA PHE A 1042 -6.44 6.48 27.62
C PHE A 1042 -6.11 4.99 27.86
N ASP A 1043 -6.99 4.27 28.56
CA ASP A 1043 -6.79 2.86 28.93
C ASP A 1043 -7.25 1.85 27.86
N GLY A 1044 -7.91 2.33 26.80
CA GLY A 1044 -8.43 1.51 25.71
C GLY A 1044 -7.34 0.78 24.90
N GLU A 1045 -7.62 -0.47 24.52
CA GLU A 1045 -6.65 -1.36 23.87
C GLU A 1045 -6.54 -1.13 22.36
N THR A 1046 -7.67 -1.21 21.66
CA THR A 1046 -7.74 -0.93 20.21
C THR A 1046 -7.76 0.57 19.90
N VAL A 1047 -7.94 1.43 20.92
CA VAL A 1047 -8.13 2.88 20.75
C VAL A 1047 -6.95 3.56 20.04
N PRO A 1048 -5.66 3.35 20.42
CA PRO A 1048 -4.55 3.99 19.71
C PRO A 1048 -4.45 3.60 18.23
N LYS A 1049 -4.72 2.33 17.89
CA LYS A 1049 -4.78 1.84 16.50
C LYS A 1049 -5.90 2.55 15.72
N ARG A 1050 -7.12 2.55 16.27
CA ARG A 1050 -8.32 3.14 15.65
C ARG A 1050 -8.21 4.66 15.51
N ALA A 1051 -7.65 5.33 16.51
CA ALA A 1051 -7.40 6.78 16.49
C ALA A 1051 -6.30 7.16 15.50
N HIS A 1052 -5.19 6.43 15.45
CA HIS A 1052 -4.11 6.72 14.49
C HIS A 1052 -4.53 6.46 13.03
N ALA A 1053 -5.37 5.46 12.76
CA ALA A 1053 -5.87 5.21 11.41
C ALA A 1053 -6.65 6.40 10.85
N LEU A 1054 -7.56 6.98 11.64
CA LEU A 1054 -8.39 8.12 11.23
C LEU A 1054 -7.68 9.48 11.38
N LEU A 1055 -6.85 9.63 12.41
CA LEU A 1055 -6.24 10.89 12.83
C LEU A 1055 -4.72 10.73 13.06
N PRO A 1056 -3.93 10.31 12.05
CA PRO A 1056 -2.49 10.02 12.21
C PRO A 1056 -1.67 11.27 12.58
N HIS A 1057 -2.16 12.46 12.24
CA HIS A 1057 -1.48 13.73 12.49
C HIS A 1057 -2.01 14.49 13.72
N ALA A 1058 -3.02 13.97 14.42
CA ALA A 1058 -3.55 14.62 15.61
C ALA A 1058 -2.51 14.72 16.74
N LYS A 1059 -2.71 15.71 17.62
CA LYS A 1059 -2.04 15.77 18.92
C LYS A 1059 -2.83 14.98 19.98
N ILE A 1060 -2.12 14.35 20.89
CA ILE A 1060 -2.66 13.55 21.99
C ILE A 1060 -2.38 14.28 23.30
N VAL A 1061 -3.44 14.61 24.04
CA VAL A 1061 -3.38 15.36 25.30
C VAL A 1061 -3.89 14.49 26.44
N THR A 1062 -3.08 14.31 27.46
CA THR A 1062 -3.39 13.48 28.64
C THR A 1062 -3.09 14.24 29.92
N ILE A 1063 -3.87 14.02 30.98
CA ILE A 1063 -3.76 14.74 32.25
C ILE A 1063 -3.53 13.73 33.38
N LEU A 1064 -2.43 13.86 34.13
CA LEU A 1064 -2.03 12.90 35.17
C LEU A 1064 -2.00 13.53 36.57
N ILE A 1065 -2.51 12.80 37.55
CA ILE A 1065 -2.42 13.08 39.00
C ILE A 1065 -1.95 11.80 39.71
N SER A 1066 -1.55 11.89 40.99
CA SER A 1066 -1.22 10.71 41.80
C SER A 1066 -2.24 9.57 41.60
N PRO A 1067 -1.81 8.37 41.17
CA PRO A 1067 -2.73 7.31 40.75
C PRO A 1067 -3.59 6.79 41.91
N ALA A 1068 -3.13 6.93 43.15
CA ALA A 1068 -3.93 6.67 44.35
C ALA A 1068 -5.10 7.66 44.48
N LYS A 1069 -4.84 8.97 44.34
CA LYS A 1069 -5.91 10.00 44.30
C LYS A 1069 -6.89 9.76 43.15
N ARG A 1070 -6.39 9.34 41.97
CA ARG A 1070 -7.23 8.97 40.81
C ARG A 1070 -8.16 7.79 41.12
N ALA A 1071 -7.61 6.70 41.67
CA ALA A 1071 -8.36 5.50 42.01
C ALA A 1071 -9.45 5.80 43.06
N TYR A 1072 -9.12 6.55 44.10
CA TYR A 1072 -10.09 6.96 45.13
C TYR A 1072 -11.20 7.88 44.57
N SER A 1073 -10.84 8.82 43.68
CA SER A 1073 -11.83 9.67 43.01
C SER A 1073 -12.72 8.90 42.02
N TRP A 1074 -12.29 7.74 41.52
CA TRP A 1074 -13.15 6.82 40.76
C TRP A 1074 -14.11 6.06 41.68
N TYR A 1075 -13.64 5.51 42.79
CA TYR A 1075 -14.52 4.89 43.80
C TYR A 1075 -15.60 5.87 44.30
N GLN A 1076 -15.22 7.08 44.69
CA GLN A 1076 -16.18 8.13 45.10
C GLN A 1076 -17.05 8.66 43.93
N HIS A 1077 -16.67 8.40 42.68
CA HIS A 1077 -17.54 8.64 41.51
C HIS A 1077 -18.69 7.64 41.48
N GLN A 1078 -18.36 6.35 41.65
CA GLN A 1078 -19.32 5.26 41.58
C GLN A 1078 -20.35 5.33 42.70
N ARG A 1079 -19.91 5.58 43.94
CA ARG A 1079 -20.80 5.86 45.08
C ARG A 1079 -21.81 6.97 44.81
N ALA A 1080 -21.34 8.05 44.19
CA ALA A 1080 -22.15 9.21 43.82
C ALA A 1080 -22.98 9.04 42.53
N HIS A 1081 -23.07 7.81 42.00
CA HIS A 1081 -24.06 7.34 41.02
C HIS A 1081 -24.80 6.09 41.53
N SER A 1082 -24.83 5.87 42.85
CA SER A 1082 -25.52 4.76 43.52
C SER A 1082 -25.06 3.34 43.11
N ASP A 1083 -23.81 3.19 42.67
CA ASP A 1083 -23.19 1.90 42.39
C ASP A 1083 -23.23 1.00 43.64
N ALA A 1084 -23.95 -0.13 43.53
CA ALA A 1084 -24.22 -1.02 44.67
C ALA A 1084 -22.93 -1.62 45.27
N ILE A 1085 -21.92 -1.91 44.45
CA ILE A 1085 -20.65 -2.45 44.94
C ILE A 1085 -19.86 -1.34 45.64
N ALA A 1086 -19.77 -0.15 45.04
CA ALA A 1086 -19.04 0.96 45.65
C ALA A 1086 -19.69 1.46 46.96
N ASN A 1087 -20.99 1.26 47.14
CA ASN A 1087 -21.69 1.61 48.38
C ASN A 1087 -21.67 0.50 49.44
N ASN A 1088 -21.66 -0.78 49.07
CA ASN A 1088 -21.63 -1.90 50.02
C ASN A 1088 -20.21 -2.23 50.52
N TYR A 1089 -19.16 -1.91 49.76
CA TYR A 1089 -17.76 -2.17 50.12
C TYR A 1089 -16.98 -0.87 50.34
N SER A 1090 -16.21 -0.81 51.43
CA SER A 1090 -15.27 0.30 51.64
C SER A 1090 -14.15 0.33 50.59
N PHE A 1091 -13.53 1.49 50.39
CA PHE A 1091 -12.45 1.63 49.40
C PHE A 1091 -11.31 0.63 49.62
N TYR A 1092 -10.93 0.41 50.88
CA TYR A 1092 -9.92 -0.58 51.26
C TYR A 1092 -10.31 -2.00 50.82
N GLN A 1093 -11.56 -2.42 51.07
CA GLN A 1093 -12.07 -3.73 50.61
C GLN A 1093 -12.11 -3.82 49.08
N VAL A 1094 -12.47 -2.74 48.38
CA VAL A 1094 -12.44 -2.71 46.90
C VAL A 1094 -11.02 -2.91 46.38
N ILE A 1095 -10.01 -2.19 46.89
CA ILE A 1095 -8.64 -2.30 46.37
C ILE A 1095 -7.89 -3.56 46.83
N THR A 1096 -8.32 -4.20 47.93
CA THR A 1096 -7.75 -5.47 48.44
C THR A 1096 -8.50 -6.73 47.98
N ALA A 1097 -9.62 -6.60 47.27
CA ALA A 1097 -10.43 -7.75 46.83
C ALA A 1097 -9.59 -8.76 46.03
N ALA A 1098 -9.62 -10.02 46.46
CA ALA A 1098 -8.87 -11.13 45.84
C ALA A 1098 -9.39 -11.47 44.43
N ASP A 1099 -8.59 -12.19 43.64
CA ASP A 1099 -9.01 -12.63 42.30
C ASP A 1099 -10.10 -13.70 42.29
N THR A 1100 -10.42 -14.27 43.45
CA THR A 1100 -11.59 -15.14 43.71
C THR A 1100 -12.87 -14.37 44.09
N ALA A 1101 -12.80 -13.05 44.31
CA ALA A 1101 -13.94 -12.25 44.75
C ALA A 1101 -15.06 -12.13 43.68
N PRO A 1102 -16.29 -11.74 44.04
CA PRO A 1102 -17.39 -11.57 43.09
C PRO A 1102 -17.01 -10.68 41.89
N LYS A 1103 -17.45 -11.07 40.68
CA LYS A 1103 -17.03 -10.42 39.42
C LYS A 1103 -17.17 -8.89 39.46
N ALA A 1104 -18.31 -8.38 39.91
CA ALA A 1104 -18.55 -6.93 39.98
C ALA A 1104 -17.59 -6.19 40.95
N LEU A 1105 -17.15 -6.83 42.03
CA LEU A 1105 -16.14 -6.28 42.94
C LEU A 1105 -14.75 -6.27 42.31
N ARG A 1106 -14.37 -7.35 41.60
CA ARG A 1106 -13.13 -7.40 40.82
C ARG A 1106 -13.13 -6.39 39.66
N ASP A 1107 -14.25 -6.20 38.99
CA ASP A 1107 -14.41 -5.19 37.93
C ASP A 1107 -14.25 -3.77 38.50
N LEU A 1108 -14.88 -3.45 39.64
CA LEU A 1108 -14.71 -2.16 40.31
C LEU A 1108 -13.26 -1.93 40.77
N ARG A 1109 -12.63 -2.94 41.40
CA ARG A 1109 -11.19 -2.95 41.74
C ARG A 1109 -10.35 -2.64 40.51
N ASN A 1110 -10.59 -3.34 39.41
CA ASN A 1110 -9.83 -3.20 38.18
C ASN A 1110 -10.03 -1.81 37.53
N ARG A 1111 -11.25 -1.24 37.53
CA ARG A 1111 -11.50 0.16 37.07
C ARG A 1111 -10.87 1.21 38.01
N CYS A 1112 -10.84 0.95 39.32
CA CYS A 1112 -10.08 1.78 40.26
C CYS A 1112 -8.58 1.75 39.94
N LEU A 1113 -7.98 0.56 39.90
CA LEU A 1113 -6.53 0.39 39.90
C LEU A 1113 -5.88 0.50 38.51
N ASN A 1114 -6.38 -0.22 37.51
CA ASN A 1114 -5.64 -0.43 36.26
C ASN A 1114 -5.37 0.86 35.47
N PRO A 1115 -6.30 1.82 35.32
CA PRO A 1115 -6.00 3.07 34.60
C PRO A 1115 -5.05 4.03 35.34
N GLY A 1116 -4.58 3.67 36.54
CA GLY A 1116 -3.48 4.36 37.24
C GLY A 1116 -2.08 3.90 36.80
N LYS A 1117 -1.97 2.82 36.00
CA LYS A 1117 -0.69 2.26 35.52
C LYS A 1117 -0.13 3.07 34.32
N TYR A 1118 0.01 4.39 34.50
CA TYR A 1118 0.10 5.35 33.39
C TYR A 1118 1.16 5.02 32.33
N ALA A 1119 2.36 4.58 32.73
CA ALA A 1119 3.44 4.25 31.80
C ALA A 1119 3.03 3.21 30.73
N GLN A 1120 2.31 2.16 31.15
CA GLN A 1120 1.87 1.07 30.27
C GLN A 1120 0.98 1.56 29.12
N TYR A 1121 0.06 2.49 29.41
CA TYR A 1121 -0.84 3.04 28.39
C TYR A 1121 -0.17 4.10 27.55
N LEU A 1122 0.69 4.93 28.14
CA LEU A 1122 1.50 5.89 27.39
C LEU A 1122 2.40 5.18 26.37
N GLU A 1123 3.02 4.05 26.72
CA GLU A 1123 3.77 3.21 25.78
C GLU A 1123 2.88 2.61 24.67
N ARG A 1124 1.63 2.23 24.98
CA ARG A 1124 0.65 1.81 23.97
C ARG A 1124 0.32 2.96 22.99
N TRP A 1125 0.09 4.17 23.48
CA TRP A 1125 -0.11 5.36 22.63
C TRP A 1125 1.13 5.70 21.79
N LEU A 1126 2.33 5.61 22.38
CA LEU A 1126 3.61 5.86 21.72
C LEU A 1126 4.03 4.77 20.70
N SER A 1127 3.31 3.64 20.64
CA SER A 1127 3.47 2.65 19.55
C SER A 1127 2.79 3.06 18.24
N TYR A 1128 1.99 4.13 18.26
CA TYR A 1128 1.33 4.71 17.08
C TYR A 1128 1.68 6.21 16.90
N TYR A 1129 1.67 7.00 17.97
CA TYR A 1129 1.93 8.43 17.93
C TYR A 1129 3.36 8.78 18.31
N THR A 1130 3.97 9.75 17.62
CA THR A 1130 5.32 10.23 17.97
C THR A 1130 5.35 10.94 19.32
N ALA A 1131 6.50 10.97 20.00
CA ALA A 1131 6.68 11.72 21.24
C ALA A 1131 6.31 13.21 21.10
N GLN A 1132 6.57 13.80 19.93
CA GLN A 1132 6.25 15.18 19.57
C GLN A 1132 4.76 15.42 19.31
N GLN A 1133 3.94 14.36 19.26
CA GLN A 1133 2.47 14.44 19.23
C GLN A 1133 1.83 14.27 20.60
N LEU A 1134 2.58 13.89 21.64
CA LEU A 1134 2.06 13.67 23.00
C LEU A 1134 2.35 14.87 23.92
N HIS A 1135 1.34 15.33 24.67
CA HIS A 1135 1.48 16.33 25.73
C HIS A 1135 0.86 15.82 27.03
N ILE A 1136 1.67 15.84 28.10
CA ILE A 1136 1.31 15.32 29.43
C ILE A 1136 1.17 16.50 30.38
N ILE A 1137 -0.06 16.76 30.81
CA ILE A 1137 -0.41 17.82 31.77
C ILE A 1137 -0.33 17.27 33.20
N ASP A 1138 0.32 18.00 34.10
CA ASP A 1138 0.19 17.79 35.54
C ASP A 1138 -1.20 18.29 36.00
N GLY A 1139 -2.07 17.37 36.40
CA GLY A 1139 -3.42 17.70 36.85
C GLY A 1139 -3.48 18.45 38.19
N GLU A 1140 -2.41 18.43 38.99
CA GLU A 1140 -2.30 19.31 40.16
C GLU A 1140 -1.99 20.75 39.72
N GLN A 1141 -1.17 20.95 38.69
CA GLN A 1141 -0.97 22.28 38.09
C GLN A 1141 -2.23 22.77 37.38
N LEU A 1142 -2.98 21.91 36.68
CA LEU A 1142 -4.29 22.28 36.11
C LEU A 1142 -5.32 22.68 37.19
N ARG A 1143 -5.16 22.19 38.43
CA ARG A 1143 -6.01 22.55 39.58
C ARG A 1143 -5.58 23.87 40.23
N LEU A 1144 -4.28 24.13 40.33
CA LEU A 1144 -3.70 25.23 41.11
C LEU A 1144 -3.29 26.44 40.25
N ASN A 1145 -2.67 26.20 39.09
CA ASN A 1145 -2.14 27.21 38.16
C ASN A 1145 -2.64 26.95 36.71
N PRO A 1146 -3.96 26.94 36.46
CA PRO A 1146 -4.49 26.55 35.15
C PRO A 1146 -4.05 27.48 34.01
N VAL A 1147 -3.76 28.76 34.29
CA VAL A 1147 -3.34 29.74 33.28
C VAL A 1147 -2.05 29.30 32.57
N ASP A 1148 -1.04 28.89 33.33
CA ASP A 1148 0.24 28.43 32.78
C ASP A 1148 0.08 27.13 31.98
N VAL A 1149 -0.72 26.19 32.50
CA VAL A 1149 -1.05 24.93 31.81
C VAL A 1149 -1.77 25.20 30.48
N MET A 1150 -2.69 26.16 30.43
CA MET A 1150 -3.34 26.55 29.18
C MET A 1150 -2.38 27.26 28.23
N ASN A 1151 -1.44 28.06 28.73
CA ASN A 1151 -0.40 28.70 27.92
C ASN A 1151 0.57 27.68 27.31
N ASP A 1152 1.00 26.67 28.08
CA ASP A 1152 1.80 25.55 27.57
C ASP A 1152 1.05 24.73 26.53
N LEU A 1153 -0.23 24.43 26.76
CA LEU A 1153 -1.04 23.70 25.79
C LEU A 1153 -1.23 24.50 24.49
N GLN A 1154 -1.46 25.82 24.56
CA GLN A 1154 -1.51 26.69 23.37
C GLN A 1154 -0.19 26.67 22.59
N ARG A 1155 0.96 26.73 23.28
CA ARG A 1155 2.29 26.64 22.64
C ARG A 1155 2.50 25.29 21.96
N PHE A 1156 2.11 24.19 22.60
CA PHE A 1156 2.21 22.84 22.04
C PHE A 1156 1.28 22.60 20.84
N LEU A 1157 0.04 23.10 20.90
CA LEU A 1157 -0.93 23.05 19.81
C LEU A 1157 -0.66 24.07 18.69
N LYS A 1158 0.28 25.02 18.90
CA LYS A 1158 0.65 26.11 17.98
C LYS A 1158 -0.50 27.05 17.59
N ILE A 1159 -1.43 27.29 18.51
CA ILE A 1159 -2.63 28.09 18.24
C ILE A 1159 -2.27 29.58 18.14
N GLN A 1160 -2.89 30.29 17.20
CA GLN A 1160 -2.73 31.72 16.97
C GLN A 1160 -4.07 32.39 16.62
N PRO A 1161 -4.31 33.64 17.04
CA PRO A 1161 -3.59 34.35 18.09
C PRO A 1161 -3.76 33.63 19.44
N ALA A 1162 -2.80 33.79 20.35
CA ALA A 1162 -2.90 33.20 21.70
C ALA A 1162 -3.99 33.91 22.52
N PHE A 1163 -4.78 33.13 23.26
CA PHE A 1163 -5.82 33.60 24.17
C PHE A 1163 -5.27 33.76 25.59
N ASP A 1164 -5.47 34.94 26.18
CA ASP A 1164 -5.13 35.17 27.60
C ASP A 1164 -6.17 34.54 28.53
N TYR A 1165 -5.73 33.55 29.31
CA TYR A 1165 -6.54 32.91 30.33
C TYR A 1165 -6.53 33.67 31.67
N SER A 1166 -5.57 34.57 31.90
CA SER A 1166 -5.38 35.31 33.15
C SER A 1166 -6.60 36.16 33.48
N ASN A 1167 -7.11 36.90 32.50
CA ASN A 1167 -8.31 37.74 32.64
C ASN A 1167 -9.63 36.95 32.41
N ARG A 1168 -9.58 35.61 32.37
CA ARG A 1168 -10.74 34.74 32.07
C ARG A 1168 -10.99 33.64 33.10
N LEU A 1169 -9.99 33.30 33.92
CA LEU A 1169 -10.09 32.32 35.01
C LEU A 1169 -9.84 32.96 36.36
N ARG A 1170 -10.70 32.67 37.35
CA ARG A 1170 -10.56 33.15 38.74
C ARG A 1170 -10.78 31.99 39.71
N TYR A 1171 -9.97 31.91 40.76
CA TYR A 1171 -10.19 30.95 41.84
C TYR A 1171 -11.44 31.34 42.64
N ASP A 1172 -12.36 30.40 42.82
CA ASP A 1172 -13.57 30.60 43.60
C ASP A 1172 -13.45 29.86 44.94
N ILE A 1173 -13.38 30.63 46.03
CA ILE A 1173 -13.15 30.12 47.39
C ILE A 1173 -14.28 29.17 47.84
N LYS A 1174 -15.53 29.42 47.44
CA LYS A 1174 -16.68 28.58 47.81
C LYS A 1174 -16.69 27.27 47.00
N LYS A 1175 -16.19 27.29 45.77
CA LYS A 1175 -16.03 26.08 44.95
C LYS A 1175 -14.78 25.27 45.32
N GLY A 1176 -13.69 25.92 45.72
CA GLY A 1176 -12.36 25.31 45.92
C GLY A 1176 -11.58 25.04 44.63
N PHE A 1177 -11.96 25.68 43.52
CA PHE A 1177 -11.36 25.49 42.18
C PHE A 1177 -11.42 26.79 41.35
N TYR A 1178 -10.65 26.85 40.27
CA TYR A 1178 -10.78 27.89 39.25
C TYR A 1178 -12.09 27.74 38.45
N CYS A 1179 -12.69 28.89 38.13
CA CYS A 1179 -13.93 29.03 37.39
C CYS A 1179 -13.81 30.09 36.29
N GLN A 1180 -14.66 30.01 35.26
CA GLN A 1180 -14.74 31.02 34.21
C GLN A 1180 -15.31 32.34 34.77
N ILE A 1181 -14.66 33.46 34.47
CA ILE A 1181 -15.20 34.80 34.75
C ILE A 1181 -16.27 35.10 33.70
N VAL A 1182 -17.50 35.44 34.12
CA VAL A 1182 -18.59 35.88 33.22
C VAL A 1182 -18.77 37.40 33.28
N ASN A 1183 -18.71 37.96 34.49
CA ASN A 1183 -18.50 39.38 34.75
C ASN A 1183 -17.84 39.52 36.13
N GLU A 1184 -17.51 40.75 36.54
CA GLU A 1184 -16.81 41.04 37.80
C GLU A 1184 -17.40 40.31 39.02
N LYS A 1185 -18.73 40.26 39.11
CA LYS A 1185 -19.48 39.73 40.26
C LYS A 1185 -19.92 38.27 40.10
N ARG A 1186 -19.77 37.63 38.93
CA ARG A 1186 -20.29 36.27 38.65
C ARG A 1186 -19.26 35.35 37.99
N ASN A 1187 -18.94 34.27 38.68
CA ASN A 1187 -18.18 33.13 38.17
C ASN A 1187 -19.13 32.06 37.59
N LYS A 1188 -18.71 31.37 36.51
CA LYS A 1188 -19.32 30.13 36.02
C LYS A 1188 -18.39 28.97 36.36
N CYS A 1189 -18.70 28.33 37.48
CA CYS A 1189 -17.98 27.15 37.96
C CYS A 1189 -18.50 25.84 37.35
N LEU A 1190 -17.67 24.80 37.36
CA LEU A 1190 -18.11 23.44 37.00
C LEU A 1190 -19.18 22.93 37.97
N GLY A 1191 -20.15 22.17 37.46
CA GLY A 1191 -21.29 21.65 38.21
C GLY A 1191 -20.92 20.76 39.41
N LYS A 1192 -21.91 20.45 40.27
CA LYS A 1192 -21.73 19.73 41.55
C LYS A 1192 -21.00 18.37 41.41
N SER A 1193 -21.10 17.72 40.25
CA SER A 1193 -20.44 16.43 39.96
C SER A 1193 -18.93 16.51 39.75
N LYS A 1194 -18.36 17.70 39.47
CA LYS A 1194 -16.94 17.93 39.24
C LYS A 1194 -16.38 18.69 40.46
N GLY A 1195 -15.32 18.18 41.10
CA GLY A 1195 -14.85 18.71 42.40
C GLY A 1195 -15.83 18.40 43.53
N ARG A 1196 -16.28 17.14 43.65
CA ARG A 1196 -17.10 16.67 44.78
C ARG A 1196 -16.28 16.72 46.07
N GLN A 1197 -16.90 17.17 47.17
CA GLN A 1197 -16.37 16.96 48.52
C GLN A 1197 -16.69 15.53 48.97
N TYR A 1198 -15.71 14.87 49.56
CA TYR A 1198 -15.81 13.53 50.17
C TYR A 1198 -14.72 13.37 51.24
N PRO A 1199 -14.85 12.43 52.20
CA PRO A 1199 -13.83 12.20 53.22
C PRO A 1199 -12.44 11.95 52.62
N PRO A 1200 -11.33 12.27 53.32
CA PRO A 1200 -10.00 11.88 52.89
C PRO A 1200 -9.89 10.35 52.74
N MET A 1201 -8.95 9.91 51.90
CA MET A 1201 -8.60 8.49 51.79
C MET A 1201 -7.94 8.03 53.10
N ASP A 1202 -8.30 6.85 53.60
CA ASP A 1202 -7.70 6.33 54.82
C ASP A 1202 -6.22 5.95 54.62
N GLU A 1203 -5.44 6.04 55.70
CA GLU A 1203 -3.99 5.88 55.66
C GLU A 1203 -3.56 4.46 55.23
N ARG A 1204 -4.36 3.43 55.53
CA ARG A 1204 -4.07 2.04 55.13
C ARG A 1204 -4.25 1.87 53.62
N SER A 1205 -5.32 2.41 53.05
CA SER A 1205 -5.49 2.51 51.59
C SER A 1205 -4.37 3.34 50.94
N ALA A 1206 -3.97 4.45 51.55
CA ALA A 1206 -2.91 5.32 51.02
C ALA A 1206 -1.57 4.57 50.91
N LYS A 1207 -1.08 3.98 52.01
CA LYS A 1207 0.18 3.24 52.05
C LYS A 1207 0.16 1.99 51.17
N LEU A 1208 -0.99 1.30 51.06
CA LEU A 1208 -1.17 0.17 50.15
C LEU A 1208 -1.03 0.59 48.68
N LEU A 1209 -1.75 1.66 48.27
CA LEU A 1209 -1.71 2.13 46.89
C LEU A 1209 -0.35 2.71 46.51
N GLN A 1210 0.34 3.37 47.44
CA GLN A 1210 1.72 3.83 47.21
C GLN A 1210 2.65 2.66 46.88
N ARG A 1211 2.64 1.59 47.70
CA ARG A 1211 3.42 0.37 47.44
C ARG A 1211 3.03 -0.30 46.11
N TYR A 1212 1.74 -0.38 45.81
CA TYR A 1212 1.21 -0.93 44.56
C TYR A 1212 1.67 -0.16 43.32
N TYR A 1213 1.69 1.18 43.38
CA TYR A 1213 2.09 2.03 42.26
C TYR A 1213 3.58 2.34 42.20
N LEU A 1214 4.41 2.00 43.20
CA LEU A 1214 5.85 2.35 43.26
C LEU A 1214 6.62 1.94 41.99
N SER A 1215 6.42 0.72 41.50
CA SER A 1215 7.03 0.20 40.27
C SER A 1215 6.50 0.93 39.02
N HIS A 1216 5.19 1.19 38.96
CA HIS A 1216 4.54 1.90 37.85
C HIS A 1216 4.93 3.39 37.79
N ASN A 1217 5.09 4.06 38.93
CA ASN A 1217 5.58 5.44 39.06
C ASN A 1217 7.07 5.52 38.69
N THR A 1218 7.88 4.54 39.07
CA THR A 1218 9.28 4.44 38.65
C THR A 1218 9.40 4.22 37.14
N ALA A 1219 8.55 3.39 36.55
CA ALA A 1219 8.46 3.23 35.09
C ALA A 1219 8.02 4.54 34.41
N LEU A 1220 7.05 5.27 34.98
CA LEU A 1220 6.61 6.56 34.47
C LEU A 1220 7.73 7.61 34.50
N VAL A 1221 8.52 7.71 35.57
CA VAL A 1221 9.68 8.62 35.61
C VAL A 1221 10.74 8.25 34.57
N LYS A 1222 11.00 6.94 34.35
CA LYS A 1222 11.89 6.48 33.27
C LYS A 1222 11.35 6.88 31.88
N LEU A 1223 10.05 6.71 31.64
CA LEU A 1223 9.39 7.08 30.38
C LEU A 1223 9.39 8.60 30.16
N MET A 1224 9.04 9.41 31.17
CA MET A 1224 9.05 10.88 31.06
C MET A 1224 10.46 11.42 30.80
N LYS A 1225 11.49 10.84 31.43
CA LYS A 1225 12.90 11.16 31.11
C LYS A 1225 13.26 10.78 29.67
N LYS A 1226 12.84 9.62 29.17
CA LYS A 1226 13.04 9.18 27.77
C LYS A 1226 12.32 10.09 26.75
N LEU A 1227 11.17 10.64 27.11
CA LEU A 1227 10.42 11.62 26.32
C LEU A 1227 11.00 13.05 26.37
N GLY A 1228 12.06 13.28 27.16
CA GLY A 1228 12.65 14.61 27.37
C GLY A 1228 11.82 15.55 28.26
N ALA A 1229 10.75 15.07 28.88
CA ALA A 1229 9.83 15.89 29.67
C ALA A 1229 10.51 16.45 30.93
N ARG A 1230 10.48 17.78 31.07
CA ARG A 1230 10.92 18.53 32.26
C ARG A 1230 9.96 19.71 32.48
N PRO A 1231 9.52 20.00 33.71
CA PRO A 1231 9.80 19.28 34.96
C PRO A 1231 9.05 17.93 35.06
N ILE A 1232 9.47 17.08 35.99
CA ILE A 1232 8.67 15.94 36.46
C ILE A 1232 7.60 16.47 37.42
N PRO A 1233 6.32 16.04 37.30
CA PRO A 1233 5.22 16.45 38.19
C PRO A 1233 5.56 16.33 39.67
N GLN A 1234 5.12 17.28 40.50
CA GLN A 1234 5.52 17.29 41.91
C GLN A 1234 4.95 16.09 42.67
N TRP A 1235 3.67 15.75 42.45
CA TRP A 1235 3.05 14.57 43.05
C TRP A 1235 3.78 13.26 42.73
N LEU A 1236 4.46 13.18 41.58
CA LEU A 1236 5.22 11.99 41.17
C LEU A 1236 6.58 11.92 41.85
N LYS A 1237 7.13 13.05 42.32
CA LYS A 1237 8.27 13.06 43.25
C LYS A 1237 7.80 12.66 44.64
N ASP A 1238 6.70 13.25 45.12
CA ASP A 1238 6.16 13.04 46.48
C ASP A 1238 5.78 11.57 46.73
N ASP A 1239 5.07 10.95 45.76
CA ASP A 1239 4.69 9.52 45.79
C ASP A 1239 5.92 8.58 45.81
N LEU A 1240 7.09 9.05 45.35
CA LEU A 1240 8.35 8.28 45.29
C LEU A 1240 9.31 8.56 46.45
N SER A 1241 9.41 9.80 46.93
CA SER A 1241 10.31 10.20 48.03
C SER A 1241 9.84 9.69 49.39
N THR A 1242 8.56 9.38 49.53
CA THR A 1242 7.97 8.73 50.71
C THR A 1242 7.87 7.20 50.56
N GLY A 1243 8.54 6.64 49.54
CA GLY A 1243 8.62 5.19 49.27
C GLY A 1243 9.92 4.52 49.74
N THR A 1244 10.81 5.27 50.40
CA THR A 1244 12.01 4.81 51.12
C THR A 1244 11.80 5.03 52.62
#